data_AF-A0A935KYB8-F1
#
_entry.id   AF-A0A935KYB8-F1
#
_cell.length_a   1.000
_cell.length_b   1.000
_cell.length_c   1.000
_cell.angle_alpha   90.00
_cell.angle_beta   90.00
_cell.angle_gamma   90.00
#
_symmetry.space_group_name_H-M   'P 1'
#
loop_
_entity.id
_entity.type
_entity.pdbx_description
1 polymer ?
#
loop_
_entity_poly.entity_id
_entity_poly.type
_entity_poly.pdbx_seq_one_letter_code
_entity_poly.pdbx_strand_id
1 'polypeptide(L)'
;MKKSKRTTPKAKPPVAAIGPPTVQAAITGIGEISSAAEKTEAAGNRQGAIELYRRWLSENNSPSAWVIWFNLGVMLRNSGDAPGAVAAYENAIKINPLCIHARINIGTTLETLNRADEALAHWRTALQQLDLATAPPADLLCAVLNNLGRRLEIAQRYTEAEEMLVRSLRVNPKQDAVLYHRIYLRQKQCAWPIYDPLPGISEEDQRNATSAVAMLSITDDPAIQLRTAQVQGPSKVPSNIRRLPPLAPYHHRRLRVGYLSSNFGMHAVSILTAELYELHDRSRVEVWGFCWSPEDNTEMRARIIRAMDHFVRIKDMSDEQAARAIREAEIDVLVDLQGLTAGCRPAIIAMRPAPVQVTYLGFPGPTGLPEIDYVLCDRYIVPEGSARYFPEKPLYLPECYQINDRKRECSSPKSRTEYGLPDDAFVYCAFNNNIKFTPEIFAAWMRILQRTPGSVLWLLADNEKAKENLGLCADQHNVRRDRLIFAPRVSVADYLGRYAAADLFLDLFPFNGGTTVADALWMGLPVVTLSGRSFASRMAGSLLLSFQLPELVTETLADYEDTAVALAHDRDRVAKLRQLILARRAISPVFDSPKLTRQIEDVFFEAIGKALPISREDNAPMPNVQAGVAISPQGNAFVANAPFRLLVEGWRGIAHSYALVNQYQLFAWANQPDIKIFHRDAPFLLPRWSEPGQKSGLPSHYDQKLRALTPWHGEAHDGVFRIHSPFNLQPDSAHRVATFMVTEMGLNPDDVNRLRPLIRPYQDSGGLVVTPSRWAKARLTDIGIAQEGIFVVPHGISSDIFFPLPVNQRQAIRSSLGFNEGDVIFLNVGAGFWNKGLDVLVRAFAHVRHSAPNAKLILKDQTSIYGVSSQRMVIDALHETKLPSAGDILKDIRVIGSDLSLDQLRELFNLADYYTSPYRAEGFNLPVIEALACGTPAIVTGGGATDDFCHAENSIRIPSKLHSNVTLAGHGLATYLEPEEGALIDILRACIQDSPFDRQQRLYFSDLVATQFPWSGISATLAHLLTRRGLL
;
A
#
# COMPACT_ATOMS: atom_id res chain seq x y z
N MET A 1 -30.83 -26.77 -43.02
CA MET A 1 -31.72 -27.75 -43.71
C MET A 1 -31.63 -29.10 -42.99
N LYS A 2 -32.77 -29.78 -42.85
CA LYS A 2 -33.03 -31.16 -42.35
C LYS A 2 -33.03 -31.41 -40.83
N LYS A 3 -34.13 -32.08 -40.44
CA LYS A 3 -34.72 -32.39 -39.12
C LYS A 3 -33.99 -33.53 -38.37
N SER A 4 -34.10 -33.55 -37.03
CA SER A 4 -34.27 -34.77 -36.23
C SER A 4 -34.90 -34.47 -34.86
N LYS A 5 -35.73 -35.39 -34.36
CA LYS A 5 -36.60 -35.34 -33.16
C LYS A 5 -35.89 -35.83 -31.88
N ARG A 6 -36.42 -35.44 -30.71
CA ARG A 6 -36.46 -36.08 -29.34
C ARG A 6 -36.08 -35.03 -28.28
N THR A 7 -36.72 -34.85 -27.12
CA THR A 7 -37.79 -35.50 -26.36
C THR A 7 -38.18 -34.51 -25.26
N THR A 8 -39.47 -34.25 -25.06
CA THR A 8 -39.99 -33.42 -23.95
C THR A 8 -39.95 -34.18 -22.62
N PRO A 9 -39.59 -33.56 -21.48
CA PRO A 9 -39.62 -34.21 -20.18
C PRO A 9 -41.04 -34.29 -19.63
N LYS A 10 -41.35 -35.44 -19.01
CA LYS A 10 -42.64 -35.78 -18.37
C LYS A 10 -43.07 -34.71 -17.34
N ALA A 11 -44.33 -34.28 -17.44
CA ALA A 11 -45.00 -33.48 -16.41
C ALA A 11 -45.13 -34.26 -15.09
N LYS A 12 -44.81 -33.59 -13.97
CA LYS A 12 -45.12 -34.05 -12.60
C LYS A 12 -46.65 -34.12 -12.40
N PRO A 13 -47.16 -34.99 -11.50
CA PRO A 13 -48.60 -35.11 -11.27
C PRO A 13 -49.17 -33.82 -10.64
N PRO A 14 -50.48 -33.56 -10.81
CA PRO A 14 -51.10 -32.35 -10.28
C PRO A 14 -51.08 -32.38 -8.75
N VAL A 15 -50.63 -31.27 -8.16
CA VAL A 15 -50.79 -30.98 -6.73
C VAL A 15 -52.28 -30.98 -6.43
N ALA A 16 -52.70 -31.76 -5.44
CA ALA A 16 -54.09 -31.85 -5.01
C ALA A 16 -54.64 -30.44 -4.68
N ALA A 17 -55.79 -30.11 -5.27
CA ALA A 17 -56.56 -28.93 -4.89
C ALA A 17 -56.97 -29.06 -3.41
N ILE A 18 -56.45 -28.18 -2.56
CA ILE A 18 -56.92 -28.04 -1.19
C ILE A 18 -58.30 -27.36 -1.30
N GLY A 19 -59.35 -28.09 -0.94
CA GLY A 19 -60.71 -27.57 -0.84
C GLY A 19 -60.81 -26.44 0.20
N PRO A 20 -61.91 -25.66 0.19
CA PRO A 20 -62.08 -24.55 1.14
C PRO A 20 -62.06 -25.10 2.57
N PRO A 21 -61.38 -24.44 3.51
CA PRO A 21 -61.19 -24.97 4.85
C PRO A 21 -62.54 -25.08 5.57
N THR A 22 -62.82 -26.29 6.06
CA THR A 22 -63.87 -26.63 7.02
C THR A 22 -63.79 -25.73 8.26
N VAL A 23 -64.97 -25.36 8.77
CA VAL A 23 -65.26 -24.49 9.92
C VAL A 23 -64.29 -24.73 11.09
N GLN A 24 -63.27 -23.88 11.22
CA GLN A 24 -62.47 -23.72 12.43
C GLN A 24 -63.16 -22.68 13.32
N ALA A 25 -63.21 -22.95 14.63
CA ALA A 25 -63.80 -22.08 15.65
C ALA A 25 -63.40 -20.60 15.47
N ALA A 26 -64.33 -19.68 15.71
CA ALA A 26 -64.08 -18.25 15.58
C ALA A 26 -62.91 -17.83 16.48
N ILE A 27 -61.76 -17.52 15.86
CA ILE A 27 -60.58 -17.02 16.56
C ILE A 27 -60.90 -15.59 17.00
N THR A 28 -61.27 -15.41 18.26
CA THR A 28 -61.60 -14.08 18.83
C THR A 28 -60.43 -13.48 19.62
N GLY A 29 -59.47 -14.31 20.04
CA GLY A 29 -58.30 -13.88 20.81
C GLY A 29 -57.17 -13.30 19.96
N ILE A 30 -56.61 -12.16 20.37
CA ILE A 30 -55.45 -11.49 19.72
C ILE A 30 -54.21 -12.39 19.65
N GLY A 31 -53.93 -13.17 20.71
CA GLY A 31 -52.80 -14.09 20.74
C GLY A 31 -52.99 -15.28 19.79
N GLU A 32 -54.21 -15.79 19.69
CA GLU A 32 -54.55 -16.92 18.81
C GLU A 32 -54.42 -16.53 17.33
N ILE A 33 -54.95 -15.36 16.94
CA ILE A 33 -54.84 -14.89 15.56
C ILE A 33 -53.38 -14.55 15.19
N SER A 34 -52.61 -13.98 16.12
CA SER A 34 -51.20 -13.69 15.89
C SER A 34 -50.40 -14.98 15.65
N SER A 35 -50.61 -15.99 16.48
CA SER A 35 -49.96 -17.30 16.30
C SER A 35 -50.40 -18.02 15.02
N ALA A 36 -51.70 -17.93 14.67
CA ALA A 36 -52.21 -18.52 13.43
C ALA A 36 -51.61 -17.86 12.17
N ALA A 37 -51.51 -16.53 12.16
CA ALA A 37 -50.89 -15.78 11.09
C ALA A 37 -49.38 -16.06 10.96
N GLU A 38 -48.64 -16.09 12.09
CA GLU A 38 -47.20 -16.44 12.11
C GLU A 38 -46.94 -17.84 11.55
N LYS A 39 -47.74 -18.84 11.95
CA LYS A 39 -47.64 -20.20 11.40
C LYS A 39 -47.93 -20.24 9.91
N THR A 40 -48.91 -19.46 9.46
CA THR A 40 -49.31 -19.40 8.05
C THR A 40 -48.22 -18.73 7.20
N GLU A 41 -47.59 -17.67 7.72
CA GLU A 41 -46.43 -17.06 7.06
C GLU A 41 -45.23 -18.02 7.03
N ALA A 42 -44.93 -18.71 8.13
CA ALA A 42 -43.83 -19.68 8.21
C ALA A 42 -44.01 -20.85 7.22
N ALA A 43 -45.25 -21.19 6.85
CA ALA A 43 -45.57 -22.14 5.80
C ALA A 43 -45.43 -21.58 4.37
N GLY A 44 -44.96 -20.34 4.21
CA GLY A 44 -44.79 -19.66 2.93
C GLY A 44 -46.06 -18.98 2.39
N ASN A 45 -47.17 -18.99 3.13
CA ASN A 45 -48.44 -18.41 2.70
C ASN A 45 -48.67 -17.01 3.30
N ARG A 46 -47.83 -16.04 2.92
CA ARG A 46 -47.94 -14.66 3.41
C ARG A 46 -49.31 -14.02 3.11
N GLN A 47 -49.87 -14.29 1.93
CA GLN A 47 -51.19 -13.74 1.56
C GLN A 47 -52.30 -14.27 2.47
N GLY A 48 -52.24 -15.56 2.84
CA GLY A 48 -53.16 -16.15 3.82
C GLY A 48 -53.04 -15.51 5.19
N ALA A 49 -51.82 -15.21 5.66
CA ALA A 49 -51.60 -14.52 6.93
C ALA A 49 -52.19 -13.09 6.93
N ILE A 50 -52.04 -12.34 5.84
CA ILE A 50 -52.65 -11.02 5.64
C ILE A 50 -54.18 -11.10 5.71
N GLU A 51 -54.77 -12.10 5.04
CA GLU A 51 -56.22 -12.27 5.00
C GLU A 51 -56.79 -12.67 6.36
N LEU A 52 -56.06 -13.48 7.14
CA LEU A 52 -56.40 -13.81 8.53
C LEU A 52 -56.50 -12.53 9.39
N TYR A 53 -55.53 -11.62 9.31
CA TYR A 53 -55.59 -10.36 10.03
C TYR A 53 -56.74 -9.45 9.57
N ARG A 54 -56.95 -9.31 8.24
CA ARG A 54 -58.05 -8.50 7.69
C ARG A 54 -59.41 -9.03 8.13
N ARG A 55 -59.61 -10.34 8.05
CA ARG A 55 -60.84 -10.99 8.49
C ARG A 55 -61.08 -10.76 9.98
N TRP A 56 -60.06 -11.00 10.82
CA TRP A 56 -60.17 -10.77 12.25
C TRP A 56 -60.57 -9.33 12.58
N LEU A 57 -59.95 -8.35 11.91
CA LEU A 57 -60.26 -6.92 12.07
C LEU A 57 -61.68 -6.54 11.59
N SER A 58 -62.25 -7.29 10.63
CA SER A 58 -63.63 -7.08 10.16
C SER A 58 -64.69 -7.70 11.06
N GLU A 59 -64.35 -8.77 11.78
CA GLU A 59 -65.26 -9.56 12.60
C GLU A 59 -65.19 -9.20 14.09
N ASN A 60 -64.14 -8.50 14.53
CA ASN A 60 -63.88 -8.20 15.94
C ASN A 60 -63.62 -6.70 16.17
N ASN A 61 -64.25 -6.14 17.20
CA ASN A 61 -63.96 -4.79 17.69
C ASN A 61 -63.34 -4.87 19.09
N SER A 62 -62.06 -4.53 19.21
CA SER A 62 -61.30 -4.63 20.46
C SER A 62 -60.47 -3.37 20.70
N PRO A 63 -60.41 -2.83 21.93
CA PRO A 63 -59.48 -1.75 22.28
C PRO A 63 -58.01 -2.12 22.04
N SER A 64 -57.68 -3.42 21.99
CA SER A 64 -56.35 -3.93 21.70
C SER A 64 -56.12 -4.29 20.22
N ALA A 65 -57.09 -4.01 19.34
CA ALA A 65 -56.97 -4.27 17.89
C ALA A 65 -55.80 -3.52 17.23
N TRP A 66 -55.24 -2.49 17.87
CA TRP A 66 -54.02 -1.82 17.42
C TRP A 66 -52.83 -2.78 17.23
N VAL A 67 -52.75 -3.88 18.02
CA VAL A 67 -51.71 -4.92 17.87
C VAL A 67 -51.85 -5.64 16.53
N ILE A 68 -53.09 -5.96 16.14
CA ILE A 68 -53.38 -6.65 14.87
C ILE A 68 -53.16 -5.71 13.68
N TRP A 69 -53.58 -4.44 13.79
CA TRP A 69 -53.26 -3.42 12.80
C TRP A 69 -51.75 -3.23 12.61
N PHE A 70 -50.97 -3.24 13.70
CA PHE A 70 -49.52 -3.17 13.63
C PHE A 70 -48.91 -4.39 12.92
N ASN A 71 -49.30 -5.61 13.31
CA ASN A 71 -48.80 -6.85 12.71
C ASN A 71 -49.19 -6.94 11.22
N LEU A 72 -50.41 -6.53 10.87
CA LEU A 72 -50.84 -6.41 9.47
C LEU A 72 -49.95 -5.44 8.70
N GLY A 73 -49.61 -4.28 9.28
CA GLY A 73 -48.71 -3.32 8.64
C GLY A 73 -47.32 -3.92 8.38
N VAL A 74 -46.76 -4.69 9.33
CA VAL A 74 -45.48 -5.41 9.13
C VAL A 74 -45.59 -6.41 7.99
N MET A 75 -46.68 -7.17 7.92
CA MET A 75 -46.90 -8.13 6.83
C MET A 75 -47.04 -7.47 5.46
N LEU A 76 -47.82 -6.38 5.37
CA LEU A 76 -48.02 -5.63 4.13
C LEU A 76 -46.72 -5.01 3.63
N ARG A 77 -45.90 -4.47 4.54
CA ARG A 77 -44.58 -3.96 4.20
C ARG A 77 -43.69 -5.06 3.63
N ASN A 78 -43.67 -6.23 4.28
CA ASN A 78 -42.90 -7.39 3.84
C ASN A 78 -43.41 -8.01 2.53
N SER A 79 -44.66 -7.77 2.15
CA SER A 79 -45.23 -8.15 0.85
C SER A 79 -45.06 -7.09 -0.24
N GLY A 80 -44.45 -5.94 0.07
CA GLY A 80 -44.23 -4.84 -0.87
C GLY A 80 -45.40 -3.85 -1.00
N ASP A 81 -46.49 -4.03 -0.24
CA ASP A 81 -47.61 -3.08 -0.18
C ASP A 81 -47.31 -1.97 0.84
N ALA A 82 -46.38 -1.08 0.48
CA ALA A 82 -45.98 0.05 1.32
C ALA A 82 -47.14 1.02 1.64
N PRO A 83 -48.03 1.39 0.69
CA PRO A 83 -49.20 2.22 1.00
C PRO A 83 -50.17 1.54 1.99
N GLY A 84 -50.46 0.24 1.78
CA GLY A 84 -51.31 -0.53 2.70
C GLY A 84 -50.68 -0.66 4.08
N ALA A 85 -49.37 -0.82 4.16
CA ALA A 85 -48.64 -0.86 5.43
C ALA A 85 -48.78 0.45 6.22
N VAL A 86 -48.58 1.60 5.55
CA VAL A 86 -48.79 2.92 6.18
C VAL A 86 -50.21 3.05 6.72
N ALA A 87 -51.22 2.72 5.91
CA ALA A 87 -52.62 2.78 6.34
C ALA A 87 -52.91 1.86 7.54
N ALA A 88 -52.32 0.65 7.58
CA ALA A 88 -52.47 -0.26 8.71
C ALA A 88 -51.83 0.30 9.99
N TYR A 89 -50.62 0.84 9.90
CA TYR A 89 -49.96 1.50 11.04
C TYR A 89 -50.71 2.76 11.51
N GLU A 90 -51.28 3.54 10.58
CA GLU A 90 -52.11 4.71 10.90
C GLU A 90 -53.36 4.30 11.70
N ASN A 91 -53.98 3.18 11.36
CA ASN A 91 -55.09 2.64 12.15
C ASN A 91 -54.64 2.15 13.54
N ALA A 92 -53.44 1.58 13.65
CA ALA A 92 -52.87 1.22 14.96
C ALA A 92 -52.67 2.46 15.85
N ILE A 93 -52.13 3.56 15.33
CA ILE A 93 -51.93 4.80 16.11
C ILE A 93 -53.23 5.57 16.40
N LYS A 94 -54.28 5.41 15.57
CA LYS A 94 -55.61 5.97 15.86
C LYS A 94 -56.23 5.33 17.10
N ILE A 95 -56.06 4.02 17.26
CA ILE A 95 -56.58 3.26 18.41
C ILE A 95 -55.66 3.45 19.63
N ASN A 96 -54.35 3.37 19.45
CA ASN A 96 -53.36 3.59 20.50
C ASN A 96 -52.32 4.64 20.06
N PRO A 97 -52.51 5.93 20.41
CA PRO A 97 -51.59 7.01 20.05
C PRO A 97 -50.15 6.84 20.55
N LEU A 98 -49.93 5.98 21.55
CA LEU A 98 -48.64 5.63 22.15
C LEU A 98 -47.98 4.40 21.50
N CYS A 99 -48.51 3.89 20.39
CA CYS A 99 -47.86 2.82 19.63
C CYS A 99 -46.61 3.36 18.87
N ILE A 100 -45.51 3.53 19.59
CA ILE A 100 -44.25 4.08 19.04
C ILE A 100 -43.70 3.22 17.90
N HIS A 101 -43.80 1.88 18.01
CA HIS A 101 -43.39 0.95 16.95
C HIS A 101 -44.09 1.24 15.61
N ALA A 102 -45.39 1.53 15.63
CA ALA A 102 -46.14 1.88 14.43
C ALA A 102 -45.62 3.20 13.83
N ARG A 103 -45.32 4.22 14.64
CA ARG A 103 -44.74 5.48 14.16
C ARG A 103 -43.36 5.30 13.53
N ILE A 104 -42.49 4.50 14.16
CA ILE A 104 -41.16 4.18 13.61
C ILE A 104 -41.31 3.53 12.24
N ASN A 105 -42.17 2.51 12.14
CA ASN A 105 -42.40 1.77 10.89
C ASN A 105 -43.10 2.61 9.81
N ILE A 106 -44.01 3.53 10.16
CA ILE A 106 -44.54 4.51 9.21
C ILE A 106 -43.38 5.31 8.62
N GLY A 107 -42.52 5.89 9.45
CA GLY A 107 -41.39 6.68 8.96
C GLY A 107 -40.48 5.88 8.03
N THR A 108 -40.11 4.66 8.40
CA THR A 108 -39.28 3.80 7.54
C THR A 108 -39.98 3.44 6.22
N THR A 109 -41.29 3.20 6.26
CA THR A 109 -42.07 2.88 5.05
C THR A 109 -42.23 4.10 4.14
N LEU A 110 -42.48 5.28 4.70
CA LEU A 110 -42.56 6.55 3.96
C LEU A 110 -41.23 6.89 3.28
N GLU A 111 -40.10 6.56 3.91
CA GLU A 111 -38.79 6.74 3.27
C GLU A 111 -38.64 5.89 2.01
N THR A 112 -39.14 4.64 2.01
CA THR A 112 -39.15 3.81 0.78
C THR A 112 -40.05 4.36 -0.32
N LEU A 113 -41.02 5.21 0.04
CA LEU A 113 -41.91 5.92 -0.87
C LEU A 113 -41.37 7.31 -1.26
N ASN A 114 -40.11 7.64 -0.93
CA ASN A 114 -39.50 8.97 -1.12
C ASN A 114 -40.24 10.12 -0.41
N ARG A 115 -40.97 9.84 0.67
CA ARG A 115 -41.70 10.84 1.49
C ARG A 115 -40.93 11.17 2.77
N ALA A 116 -39.71 11.69 2.60
CA ALA A 116 -38.73 11.86 3.68
C ALA A 116 -39.15 12.87 4.77
N ASP A 117 -39.81 13.97 4.41
CA ASP A 117 -40.23 14.99 5.38
C ASP A 117 -41.34 14.48 6.30
N GLU A 118 -42.26 13.69 5.75
CA GLU A 118 -43.30 13.03 6.54
C GLU A 118 -42.70 11.96 7.47
N ALA A 119 -41.71 11.22 6.99
CA ALA A 119 -40.96 10.29 7.84
C ALA A 119 -40.31 11.00 9.04
N LEU A 120 -39.66 12.15 8.81
CA LEU A 120 -39.09 12.99 9.87
C LEU A 120 -40.16 13.47 10.86
N ALA A 121 -41.34 13.86 10.38
CA ALA A 121 -42.45 14.28 11.25
C ALA A 121 -42.90 13.14 12.18
N HIS A 122 -43.09 11.93 11.64
CA HIS A 122 -43.48 10.77 12.45
C HIS A 122 -42.43 10.40 13.51
N TRP A 123 -41.14 10.41 13.15
CA TRP A 123 -40.07 10.12 14.10
C TRP A 123 -39.90 11.23 15.15
N ARG A 124 -40.11 12.50 14.80
CA ARG A 124 -40.13 13.62 15.77
C ARG A 124 -41.26 13.48 16.79
N THR A 125 -42.47 13.13 16.33
CA THR A 125 -43.57 12.86 17.26
C THR A 125 -43.27 11.65 18.16
N ALA A 126 -42.67 10.58 17.60
CA ALA A 126 -42.24 9.44 18.40
C ALA A 126 -41.20 9.83 19.47
N LEU A 127 -40.22 10.67 19.11
CA LEU A 127 -39.22 11.19 20.04
C LEU A 127 -39.86 12.04 21.15
N GLN A 128 -40.77 12.96 20.80
CA GLN A 128 -41.51 13.76 21.78
C GLN A 128 -42.28 12.89 22.79
N GLN A 129 -42.94 11.84 22.31
CA GLN A 129 -43.67 10.91 23.18
C GLN A 129 -42.74 10.13 24.11
N LEU A 130 -41.55 9.74 23.63
CA LEU A 130 -40.54 9.06 24.44
C LEU A 130 -39.87 10.00 25.46
N ASP A 131 -39.59 11.25 25.09
CA ASP A 131 -38.99 12.24 25.98
C ASP A 131 -39.93 12.64 27.14
N LEU A 132 -41.25 12.49 26.95
CA LEU A 132 -42.26 12.69 28.02
C LEU A 132 -42.42 11.48 28.94
N ALA A 133 -41.89 10.31 28.59
CA ALA A 133 -41.99 9.11 29.42
C ALA A 133 -40.98 9.17 30.57
N THR A 134 -41.40 8.78 31.79
CA THR A 134 -40.50 8.75 32.96
C THR A 134 -39.32 7.80 32.79
N ALA A 135 -39.51 6.72 32.02
CA ALA A 135 -38.49 5.74 31.69
C ALA A 135 -38.74 5.18 30.27
N PRO A 136 -38.28 5.87 29.21
CA PRO A 136 -38.49 5.40 27.84
C PRO A 136 -37.71 4.11 27.58
N PRO A 137 -38.27 3.14 26.83
CA PRO A 137 -37.53 1.95 26.44
C PRO A 137 -36.29 2.33 25.60
N ALA A 138 -35.11 1.96 26.08
CA ALA A 138 -33.82 2.36 25.49
C ALA A 138 -33.71 1.99 24.01
N ASP A 139 -34.15 0.80 23.62
CA ASP A 139 -34.09 0.32 22.23
C ASP A 139 -34.95 1.16 21.28
N LEU A 140 -36.14 1.57 21.72
CA LEU A 140 -37.03 2.41 20.90
C LEU A 140 -36.48 3.83 20.77
N LEU A 141 -35.94 4.37 21.85
CA LEU A 141 -35.29 5.68 21.83
C LEU A 141 -34.07 5.67 20.90
N CYS A 142 -33.19 4.67 21.00
CA CYS A 142 -32.08 4.50 20.07
C CYS A 142 -32.57 4.37 18.61
N ALA A 143 -33.60 3.56 18.34
CA ALA A 143 -34.12 3.37 16.99
C ALA A 143 -34.66 4.68 16.38
N VAL A 144 -35.40 5.49 17.15
CA VAL A 144 -35.90 6.80 16.70
C VAL A 144 -34.76 7.78 16.45
N LEU A 145 -33.82 7.89 17.39
CA LEU A 145 -32.67 8.79 17.29
C LEU A 145 -31.77 8.42 16.12
N ASN A 146 -31.49 7.13 15.89
CA ASN A 146 -30.67 6.66 14.78
C ASN A 146 -31.34 6.95 13.42
N ASN A 147 -32.66 6.73 13.30
CA ASN A 147 -33.40 7.05 12.08
C ASN A 147 -33.42 8.56 11.78
N LEU A 148 -33.67 9.38 12.81
CA LEU A 148 -33.58 10.84 12.69
C LEU A 148 -32.18 11.28 12.29
N GLY A 149 -31.14 10.80 12.99
CA GLY A 149 -29.74 11.14 12.72
C GLY A 149 -29.35 10.86 11.27
N ARG A 150 -29.60 9.64 10.78
CA ARG A 150 -29.32 9.24 9.38
C ARG A 150 -30.09 10.09 8.37
N ARG A 151 -31.37 10.37 8.62
CA ARG A 151 -32.22 11.13 7.69
C ARG A 151 -31.82 12.61 7.65
N LEU A 152 -31.51 13.20 8.81
CA LEU A 152 -30.99 14.55 8.94
C LEU A 152 -29.62 14.68 8.27
N GLU A 153 -28.75 13.68 8.39
CA GLU A 153 -27.46 13.64 7.69
C GLU A 153 -27.67 13.72 6.17
N ILE A 154 -28.53 12.88 5.60
CA ILE A 154 -28.76 12.89 4.14
C ILE A 154 -29.47 14.20 3.72
N ALA A 155 -30.25 14.83 4.60
CA ALA A 155 -30.83 16.16 4.38
C ALA A 155 -29.84 17.31 4.62
N GLN A 156 -28.54 17.01 4.86
CA GLN A 156 -27.47 17.96 5.14
C GLN A 156 -27.68 18.84 6.39
N ARG A 157 -28.57 18.43 7.31
CA ARG A 157 -28.81 19.07 8.61
C ARG A 157 -27.83 18.52 9.65
N TYR A 158 -26.54 18.74 9.43
CA TYR A 158 -25.47 18.01 10.11
C TYR A 158 -25.41 18.22 11.63
N THR A 159 -25.61 19.46 12.12
CA THR A 159 -25.63 19.73 13.56
C THR A 159 -26.72 18.93 14.27
N GLU A 160 -27.94 18.93 13.73
CA GLU A 160 -29.06 18.17 14.30
C GLU A 160 -28.85 16.67 14.16
N ALA A 161 -28.27 16.21 13.05
CA ALA A 161 -27.93 14.81 12.85
C ALA A 161 -26.94 14.34 13.94
N GLU A 162 -25.87 15.09 14.19
CA GLU A 162 -24.88 14.77 15.21
C GLU A 162 -25.50 14.75 16.60
N GLU A 163 -26.37 15.73 16.92
CA GLU A 163 -27.09 15.77 18.20
C GLU A 163 -27.89 14.47 18.43
N MET A 164 -28.63 14.00 17.41
CA MET A 164 -29.41 12.76 17.53
C MET A 164 -28.51 11.54 17.73
N LEU A 165 -27.41 11.43 16.98
CA LEU A 165 -26.47 10.31 17.11
C LEU A 165 -25.76 10.32 18.48
N VAL A 166 -25.36 11.49 18.99
CA VAL A 166 -24.77 11.63 20.33
C VAL A 166 -25.76 11.27 21.42
N ARG A 167 -27.03 11.71 21.30
CA ARG A 167 -28.10 11.29 22.23
C ARG A 167 -28.27 9.77 22.22
N SER A 168 -28.24 9.14 21.05
CA SER A 168 -28.35 7.68 20.92
C SER A 168 -27.17 6.96 21.61
N LEU A 169 -25.95 7.43 21.40
CA LEU A 169 -24.73 6.87 22.00
C LEU A 169 -24.71 7.02 23.53
N ARG A 170 -25.35 8.06 24.08
CA ARG A 170 -25.52 8.20 25.54
C ARG A 170 -26.51 7.19 26.12
N VAL A 171 -27.51 6.78 25.34
CA VAL A 171 -28.49 5.75 25.76
C VAL A 171 -27.86 4.37 25.67
N ASN A 172 -27.16 4.08 24.57
CA ASN A 172 -26.41 2.85 24.37
C ASN A 172 -25.05 3.15 23.72
N PRO A 173 -23.93 3.05 24.45
CA PRO A 173 -22.61 3.35 23.91
C PRO A 173 -22.08 2.29 22.93
N LYS A 174 -22.62 1.06 22.94
CA LYS A 174 -22.15 -0.05 22.11
C LYS A 174 -22.89 -0.08 20.77
N GLN A 175 -22.66 0.93 19.94
CA GLN A 175 -23.28 1.09 18.63
C GLN A 175 -22.26 1.50 17.55
N ASP A 176 -21.43 0.56 17.08
CA ASP A 176 -20.34 0.84 16.12
C ASP A 176 -20.82 1.53 14.84
N ALA A 177 -22.00 1.15 14.32
CA ALA A 177 -22.58 1.80 13.15
C ALA A 177 -22.89 3.28 13.42
N VAL A 178 -23.38 3.63 14.60
CA VAL A 178 -23.71 5.01 14.99
C VAL A 178 -22.42 5.80 15.22
N LEU A 179 -21.41 5.20 15.85
CA LEU A 179 -20.08 5.78 16.00
C LEU A 179 -19.45 6.12 14.65
N TYR A 180 -19.45 5.15 13.73
CA TYR A 180 -19.01 5.32 12.35
C TYR A 180 -19.67 6.55 11.69
N HIS A 181 -21.01 6.62 11.73
CA HIS A 181 -21.77 7.71 11.13
C HIS A 181 -21.40 9.07 11.75
N ARG A 182 -21.28 9.14 13.07
CA ARG A 182 -20.88 10.38 13.76
C ARG A 182 -19.48 10.84 13.35
N ILE A 183 -18.50 9.93 13.31
CA ILE A 183 -17.12 10.25 12.95
C ILE A 183 -17.05 10.84 11.54
N TYR A 184 -17.72 10.19 10.58
CA TYR A 184 -17.79 10.67 9.21
C TYR A 184 -18.55 12.01 9.09
N LEU A 185 -19.59 12.20 9.90
CA LEU A 185 -20.33 13.47 9.98
C LEU A 185 -19.47 14.62 10.50
N ARG A 186 -18.64 14.38 11.52
CA ARG A 186 -17.68 15.39 12.01
C ARG A 186 -16.65 15.76 10.95
N GLN A 187 -16.15 14.78 10.17
CA GLN A 187 -15.28 15.05 9.02
C GLN A 187 -15.98 15.94 7.97
N LYS A 188 -17.23 15.66 7.60
CA LYS A 188 -17.99 16.49 6.65
C LYS A 188 -18.14 17.95 7.12
N GLN A 189 -18.25 18.14 8.43
CA GLN A 189 -18.41 19.45 9.06
C GLN A 189 -17.07 20.16 9.33
N CYS A 190 -15.91 19.52 9.09
CA CYS A 190 -14.62 20.02 9.60
C CYS A 190 -14.67 20.30 11.11
N ALA A 191 -15.38 19.46 11.87
CA ALA A 191 -15.53 19.61 13.32
C ALA A 191 -14.41 18.85 14.04
N TRP A 192 -13.40 19.60 14.51
CA TRP A 192 -12.23 19.05 15.20
C TRP A 192 -12.28 19.30 16.72
N PRO A 193 -11.81 18.36 17.57
CA PRO A 193 -11.27 17.05 17.22
C PRO A 193 -12.35 16.09 16.68
N ILE A 194 -11.97 15.16 15.80
CA ILE A 194 -12.92 14.17 15.24
C ILE A 194 -13.37 13.17 16.32
N TYR A 195 -12.44 12.73 17.16
CA TYR A 195 -12.71 11.82 18.29
C TYR A 195 -13.02 12.59 19.58
N ASP A 196 -13.98 13.49 19.51
CA ASP A 196 -14.45 14.25 20.68
C ASP A 196 -15.01 13.28 21.75
N PRO A 197 -14.62 13.40 23.04
CA PRO A 197 -14.97 12.45 24.09
C PRO A 197 -16.47 12.21 24.27
N LEU A 198 -16.84 10.94 24.47
CA LEU A 198 -18.22 10.53 24.73
C LEU A 198 -18.29 9.68 26.00
N PRO A 199 -19.31 9.87 26.87
CA PRO A 199 -19.47 9.06 28.07
C PRO A 199 -19.56 7.56 27.74
N GLY A 200 -18.70 6.75 28.35
CA GLY A 200 -18.69 5.29 28.17
C GLY A 200 -18.11 4.79 26.85
N ILE A 201 -17.47 5.66 26.06
CA ILE A 201 -16.83 5.33 24.77
C ILE A 201 -15.42 5.93 24.77
N SER A 202 -14.41 5.07 24.66
CA SER A 202 -13.01 5.52 24.59
C SER A 202 -12.67 6.07 23.19
N GLU A 203 -11.56 6.80 23.07
CA GLU A 203 -11.03 7.18 21.76
C GLU A 203 -10.66 5.94 20.92
N GLU A 204 -10.17 4.88 21.57
CA GLU A 204 -9.85 3.62 20.89
C GLU A 204 -11.10 2.96 20.30
N ASP A 205 -12.23 2.97 21.03
CA ASP A 205 -13.51 2.48 20.50
C ASP A 205 -13.95 3.28 19.27
N GLN A 206 -13.79 4.61 19.30
CA GLN A 206 -14.08 5.46 18.13
C GLN A 206 -13.16 5.14 16.95
N ARG A 207 -11.87 4.96 17.18
CA ARG A 207 -10.89 4.57 16.14
C ARG A 207 -11.24 3.21 15.54
N ASN A 208 -11.63 2.24 16.36
CA ASN A 208 -12.03 0.90 15.91
C ASN A 208 -13.32 0.92 15.09
N ALA A 209 -14.26 1.80 15.41
CA ALA A 209 -15.50 1.99 14.65
C ALA A 209 -15.32 2.82 13.36
N THR A 210 -14.16 3.44 13.15
CA THR A 210 -13.91 4.30 11.99
C THR A 210 -13.84 3.48 10.70
N SER A 211 -14.61 3.86 9.66
CA SER A 211 -14.53 3.17 8.36
C SER A 211 -13.19 3.35 7.67
N ALA A 212 -12.82 2.42 6.80
CA ALA A 212 -11.62 2.48 5.98
C ALA A 212 -11.53 3.78 5.17
N VAL A 213 -12.63 4.24 4.54
CA VAL A 213 -12.65 5.53 3.79
C VAL A 213 -12.36 6.73 4.69
N ALA A 214 -13.03 6.80 5.86
CA ALA A 214 -12.79 7.87 6.83
C ALA A 214 -11.35 7.84 7.35
N MET A 215 -10.80 6.63 7.55
CA MET A 215 -9.45 6.42 8.05
C MET A 215 -8.37 6.96 7.11
N LEU A 216 -8.61 6.93 5.78
CA LEU A 216 -7.68 7.51 4.79
C LEU A 216 -7.42 9.00 5.04
N SER A 217 -8.40 9.75 5.54
CA SER A 217 -8.25 11.17 5.88
C SER A 217 -7.64 11.40 7.28
N ILE A 218 -7.57 10.38 8.13
CA ILE A 218 -7.18 10.53 9.55
C ILE A 218 -5.72 10.17 9.77
N THR A 219 -5.18 9.21 9.03
CA THR A 219 -3.80 8.74 9.25
C THR A 219 -3.10 8.41 7.94
N ASP A 220 -1.81 8.75 7.89
CA ASP A 220 -0.89 8.30 6.84
C ASP A 220 -0.21 6.97 7.18
N ASP A 221 -0.53 6.34 8.32
CA ASP A 221 0.06 5.05 8.66
C ASP A 221 -0.61 3.92 7.85
N PRO A 222 0.09 3.32 6.85
CA PRO A 222 -0.50 2.26 6.04
C PRO A 222 -0.79 0.99 6.86
N ALA A 223 -0.14 0.78 8.01
CA ALA A 223 -0.44 -0.35 8.89
C ALA A 223 -1.80 -0.20 9.58
N ILE A 224 -2.14 1.04 9.99
CA ILE A 224 -3.46 1.34 10.57
C ILE A 224 -4.54 1.23 9.50
N GLN A 225 -4.30 1.78 8.29
CA GLN A 225 -5.24 1.66 7.18
C GLN A 225 -5.50 0.18 6.81
N LEU A 226 -4.46 -0.66 6.75
CA LEU A 226 -4.60 -2.09 6.54
C LEU A 226 -5.39 -2.76 7.67
N ARG A 227 -5.08 -2.49 8.93
CA ARG A 227 -5.80 -3.09 10.07
C ARG A 227 -7.28 -2.76 10.02
N THR A 228 -7.63 -1.50 9.75
CA THR A 228 -9.03 -1.07 9.57
C THR A 228 -9.70 -1.84 8.43
N ALA A 229 -9.01 -1.99 7.28
CA ALA A 229 -9.54 -2.73 6.15
C ALA A 229 -9.72 -4.23 6.44
N GLN A 230 -8.80 -4.87 7.16
CA GLN A 230 -8.87 -6.28 7.56
C GLN A 230 -10.03 -6.59 8.53
N VAL A 231 -10.49 -5.59 9.29
CA VAL A 231 -11.70 -5.71 10.12
C VAL A 231 -12.95 -5.41 9.28
N GLN A 232 -12.91 -4.34 8.48
CA GLN A 232 -14.10 -3.85 7.79
C GLN A 232 -14.47 -4.67 6.55
N GLY A 233 -13.50 -5.13 5.76
CA GLY A 233 -13.73 -5.91 4.55
C GLY A 233 -14.50 -7.20 4.86
N PRO A 234 -13.96 -8.11 5.70
CA PRO A 234 -14.63 -9.35 6.06
C PRO A 234 -15.97 -9.16 6.80
N SER A 235 -16.11 -8.14 7.65
CA SER A 235 -17.40 -7.90 8.35
C SER A 235 -18.54 -7.49 7.43
N LYS A 236 -18.26 -7.04 6.21
CA LYS A 236 -19.25 -6.75 5.17
C LYS A 236 -19.62 -7.97 4.32
N VAL A 237 -18.98 -9.12 4.53
CA VAL A 237 -19.25 -10.38 3.84
C VAL A 237 -20.08 -11.28 4.76
N PRO A 238 -21.29 -11.69 4.37
CA PRO A 238 -22.08 -12.66 5.13
C PRO A 238 -21.30 -13.95 5.42
N SER A 239 -21.35 -14.42 6.67
CA SER A 239 -20.59 -15.59 7.16
C SER A 239 -20.94 -16.91 6.47
N ASN A 240 -22.11 -16.99 5.83
CA ASN A 240 -22.61 -18.17 5.12
C ASN A 240 -22.26 -18.19 3.62
N ILE A 241 -21.47 -17.23 3.12
CA ILE A 241 -21.07 -17.20 1.71
C ILE A 241 -20.20 -18.41 1.36
N ARG A 242 -20.51 -19.01 0.20
CA ARG A 242 -19.72 -20.09 -0.39
C ARG A 242 -19.22 -19.62 -1.76
N ARG A 243 -17.97 -19.93 -2.06
CA ARG A 243 -17.44 -19.75 -3.42
C ARG A 243 -18.30 -20.51 -4.41
N LEU A 244 -18.49 -19.93 -5.59
CA LEU A 244 -19.14 -20.65 -6.68
C LEU A 244 -18.30 -21.88 -7.06
N PRO A 245 -18.92 -22.93 -7.63
CA PRO A 245 -18.20 -24.12 -8.09
C PRO A 245 -17.02 -23.79 -9.02
N PRO A 246 -16.07 -24.72 -9.22
CA PRO A 246 -14.94 -24.50 -10.14
C PRO A 246 -15.38 -24.00 -11.52
N LEU A 247 -14.55 -23.16 -12.12
CA LEU A 247 -14.80 -22.58 -13.45
C LEU A 247 -14.83 -23.69 -14.51
N ALA A 248 -15.87 -23.71 -15.34
CA ALA A 248 -15.84 -24.46 -16.59
C ALA A 248 -14.85 -23.78 -17.55
N PRO A 249 -14.24 -24.51 -18.51
CA PRO A 249 -13.45 -23.89 -19.57
C PRO A 249 -14.29 -22.85 -20.30
N TYR A 250 -13.74 -21.64 -20.44
CA TYR A 250 -14.43 -20.56 -21.13
C TYR A 250 -14.42 -20.77 -22.65
N HIS A 251 -15.49 -20.33 -23.32
CA HIS A 251 -15.68 -20.55 -24.76
C HIS A 251 -15.37 -19.33 -25.64
N HIS A 252 -15.00 -18.19 -25.06
CA HIS A 252 -14.65 -16.98 -25.79
C HIS A 252 -13.17 -16.95 -26.22
N ARG A 253 -12.88 -16.14 -27.26
CA ARG A 253 -11.52 -16.00 -27.82
C ARG A 253 -10.80 -14.73 -27.35
N ARG A 254 -11.55 -13.65 -27.12
CA ARG A 254 -11.04 -12.37 -26.63
C ARG A 254 -11.03 -12.36 -25.11
N LEU A 255 -10.14 -11.61 -24.49
CA LEU A 255 -10.15 -11.41 -23.04
C LEU A 255 -11.43 -10.66 -22.62
N ARG A 256 -12.23 -11.23 -21.73
CA ARG A 256 -13.41 -10.57 -21.17
C ARG A 256 -13.07 -9.87 -19.87
N VAL A 257 -13.16 -8.54 -19.89
CA VAL A 257 -12.91 -7.69 -18.71
C VAL A 257 -14.23 -7.15 -18.20
N GLY A 258 -14.55 -7.45 -16.94
CA GLY A 258 -15.76 -6.98 -16.26
C GLY A 258 -15.44 -5.84 -15.30
N TYR A 259 -16.14 -4.71 -15.39
CA TYR A 259 -16.05 -3.60 -14.45
C TYR A 259 -17.26 -3.59 -13.52
N LEU A 260 -17.01 -3.72 -12.21
CA LEU A 260 -18.02 -3.79 -11.17
C LEU A 260 -18.10 -2.45 -10.44
N SER A 261 -19.23 -1.74 -10.54
CA SER A 261 -19.36 -0.42 -9.88
C SER A 261 -20.78 0.00 -9.52
N SER A 262 -20.92 0.70 -8.39
CA SER A 262 -22.11 1.47 -8.03
C SER A 262 -22.12 2.88 -8.61
N ASN A 263 -21.16 3.22 -9.48
CA ASN A 263 -20.86 4.61 -9.81
C ASN A 263 -20.86 4.93 -11.30
N PHE A 264 -21.42 4.07 -12.16
CA PHE A 264 -21.63 4.38 -13.60
C PHE A 264 -22.73 5.43 -13.77
N GLY A 265 -22.32 6.69 -13.83
CA GLY A 265 -23.15 7.88 -13.71
C GLY A 265 -22.30 9.12 -13.45
N MET A 266 -22.90 10.23 -13.00
CA MET A 266 -22.14 11.43 -12.64
C MET A 266 -21.39 11.24 -11.31
N HIS A 267 -20.21 10.62 -11.37
CA HIS A 267 -19.36 10.32 -10.23
C HIS A 267 -17.88 10.38 -10.62
N ALA A 268 -16.98 10.66 -9.66
CA ALA A 268 -15.55 10.80 -9.91
C ALA A 268 -14.93 9.61 -10.68
N VAL A 269 -15.26 8.37 -10.29
CA VAL A 269 -14.83 7.15 -11.00
C VAL A 269 -15.24 7.17 -12.48
N SER A 270 -16.48 7.54 -12.78
CA SER A 270 -16.98 7.62 -14.16
C SER A 270 -16.32 8.74 -14.95
N ILE A 271 -16.10 9.89 -14.32
CA ILE A 271 -15.42 11.04 -14.92
C ILE A 271 -13.96 10.68 -15.31
N LEU A 272 -13.31 9.77 -14.60
CA LEU A 272 -11.97 9.28 -14.94
C LEU A 272 -11.98 8.17 -15.99
N THR A 273 -12.95 7.24 -15.89
CA THR A 273 -12.91 5.96 -16.62
C THR A 273 -13.71 5.92 -17.91
N ALA A 274 -14.54 6.92 -18.23
CA ALA A 274 -15.36 6.88 -19.43
C ALA A 274 -14.56 6.61 -20.71
N GLU A 275 -13.40 7.26 -20.87
CA GLU A 275 -12.52 7.05 -22.02
C GLU A 275 -11.80 5.69 -21.99
N LEU A 276 -11.55 5.10 -20.81
CA LEU A 276 -10.95 3.76 -20.70
C LEU A 276 -11.77 2.73 -21.47
N TYR A 277 -13.08 2.72 -21.21
CA TYR A 277 -14.00 1.78 -21.85
C TYR A 277 -14.03 2.00 -23.36
N GLU A 278 -13.98 3.25 -23.82
CA GLU A 278 -13.94 3.61 -25.25
C GLU A 278 -12.65 3.16 -25.94
N LEU A 279 -11.53 3.11 -25.22
CA LEU A 279 -10.20 2.88 -25.78
C LEU A 279 -9.75 1.42 -25.81
N HIS A 280 -10.42 0.52 -25.08
CA HIS A 280 -10.08 -0.90 -25.12
C HIS A 280 -10.05 -1.46 -26.55
N ASP A 281 -9.02 -2.23 -26.89
CA ASP A 281 -8.86 -2.84 -28.20
C ASP A 281 -9.88 -3.95 -28.39
N ARG A 282 -10.97 -3.66 -29.10
CA ARG A 282 -12.06 -4.62 -29.33
C ARG A 282 -11.66 -5.83 -30.17
N SER A 283 -10.48 -5.83 -30.80
CA SER A 283 -9.94 -7.03 -31.45
C SER A 283 -9.38 -8.03 -30.44
N ARG A 284 -8.96 -7.58 -29.25
CA ARG A 284 -8.32 -8.38 -28.19
C ARG A 284 -9.18 -8.54 -26.94
N VAL A 285 -9.99 -7.53 -26.64
CA VAL A 285 -10.73 -7.38 -25.37
C VAL A 285 -12.21 -7.18 -25.64
N GLU A 286 -13.06 -7.75 -24.79
CA GLU A 286 -14.50 -7.55 -24.75
C GLU A 286 -14.88 -6.97 -23.38
N VAL A 287 -15.57 -5.82 -23.38
CA VAL A 287 -15.77 -4.99 -22.19
C VAL A 287 -17.18 -5.16 -21.63
N TRP A 288 -17.26 -5.55 -20.36
CA TRP A 288 -18.50 -5.77 -19.63
C TRP A 288 -18.64 -4.79 -18.46
N GLY A 289 -19.84 -4.25 -18.25
CA GLY A 289 -20.17 -3.45 -17.07
C GLY A 289 -21.23 -4.12 -16.20
N PHE A 290 -20.97 -4.23 -14.89
CA PHE A 290 -21.91 -4.75 -13.90
C PHE A 290 -22.28 -3.64 -12.92
N CYS A 291 -23.53 -3.18 -13.00
CA CYS A 291 -23.94 -1.90 -12.43
C CYS A 291 -25.10 -2.01 -11.44
N TRP A 292 -24.93 -1.43 -10.25
CA TRP A 292 -26.03 -1.24 -9.28
C TRP A 292 -26.26 0.21 -8.88
N SER A 293 -25.64 1.18 -9.58
CA SER A 293 -25.90 2.60 -9.35
C SER A 293 -27.39 2.93 -9.51
N PRO A 294 -27.95 3.91 -8.77
CA PRO A 294 -29.24 4.49 -9.12
C PRO A 294 -29.27 5.01 -10.55
N GLU A 295 -30.46 5.09 -11.15
CA GLU A 295 -30.62 5.75 -12.44
C GLU A 295 -30.51 7.26 -12.23
N ASP A 296 -29.65 7.92 -13.00
CA ASP A 296 -29.42 9.37 -12.91
C ASP A 296 -29.73 10.11 -14.23
N ASN A 297 -30.00 9.36 -15.32
CA ASN A 297 -30.30 9.89 -16.65
C ASN A 297 -29.26 10.89 -17.18
N THR A 298 -28.02 10.81 -16.71
CA THR A 298 -26.95 11.72 -17.12
C THR A 298 -26.33 11.29 -18.46
N GLU A 299 -25.82 12.24 -19.23
CA GLU A 299 -25.09 11.93 -20.46
C GLU A 299 -23.82 11.09 -20.18
N MET A 300 -23.18 11.30 -19.02
CA MET A 300 -22.04 10.48 -18.59
C MET A 300 -22.41 9.00 -18.51
N ARG A 301 -23.55 8.68 -17.90
CA ARG A 301 -24.06 7.30 -17.85
C ARG A 301 -24.33 6.75 -19.24
N ALA A 302 -25.02 7.52 -20.08
CA ALA A 302 -25.33 7.11 -21.44
C ALA A 302 -24.05 6.83 -22.26
N ARG A 303 -23.01 7.67 -22.10
CA ARG A 303 -21.69 7.48 -22.71
C ARG A 303 -21.02 6.19 -22.24
N ILE A 304 -21.00 5.92 -20.94
CA ILE A 304 -20.42 4.68 -20.40
C ILE A 304 -21.13 3.44 -20.93
N ILE A 305 -22.46 3.44 -20.97
CA ILE A 305 -23.25 2.31 -21.50
C ILE A 305 -22.90 2.07 -22.98
N ARG A 306 -22.81 3.13 -23.80
CA ARG A 306 -22.42 3.01 -25.21
C ARG A 306 -20.97 2.55 -25.39
N ALA A 307 -20.10 2.83 -24.44
CA ALA A 307 -18.69 2.48 -24.47
C ALA A 307 -18.42 1.03 -24.04
N MET A 308 -19.42 0.27 -23.57
CA MET A 308 -19.27 -1.12 -23.15
C MET A 308 -19.93 -2.05 -24.19
N ASP A 309 -19.31 -3.20 -24.47
CA ASP A 309 -19.92 -4.19 -25.38
C ASP A 309 -21.17 -4.81 -24.73
N HIS A 310 -21.13 -4.95 -23.40
CA HIS A 310 -22.22 -5.48 -22.59
C HIS A 310 -22.40 -4.67 -21.31
N PHE A 311 -23.64 -4.35 -20.96
CA PHE A 311 -23.98 -3.63 -19.73
C PHE A 311 -25.11 -4.33 -18.98
N VAL A 312 -24.80 -4.86 -17.80
CA VAL A 312 -25.73 -5.64 -16.98
C VAL A 312 -26.12 -4.85 -15.74
N ARG A 313 -27.43 -4.59 -15.61
CA ARG A 313 -28.01 -4.01 -14.41
C ARG A 313 -28.19 -5.09 -13.35
N ILE A 314 -27.46 -4.97 -12.24
CA ILE A 314 -27.50 -5.93 -11.13
C ILE A 314 -28.11 -5.32 -9.85
N LYS A 315 -28.69 -4.12 -9.92
CA LYS A 315 -29.29 -3.42 -8.77
C LYS A 315 -30.36 -4.26 -8.05
N ASP A 316 -31.22 -4.90 -8.82
CA ASP A 316 -32.36 -5.67 -8.30
C ASP A 316 -32.02 -7.16 -8.10
N MET A 317 -30.77 -7.54 -8.34
CA MET A 317 -30.25 -8.89 -8.11
C MET A 317 -29.67 -9.00 -6.70
N SER A 318 -29.91 -10.13 -6.04
CA SER A 318 -29.10 -10.53 -4.87
C SER A 318 -27.62 -10.66 -5.25
N ASP A 319 -26.72 -10.62 -4.26
CA ASP A 319 -25.28 -10.78 -4.51
C ASP A 319 -24.96 -12.12 -5.19
N GLU A 320 -25.68 -13.18 -4.84
CA GLU A 320 -25.50 -14.50 -5.47
C GLU A 320 -25.94 -14.49 -6.93
N GLN A 321 -27.10 -13.88 -7.23
CA GLN A 321 -27.56 -13.73 -8.61
C GLN A 321 -26.58 -12.89 -9.44
N ALA A 322 -26.04 -11.81 -8.87
CA ALA A 322 -25.05 -10.98 -9.54
C ALA A 322 -23.73 -11.75 -9.80
N ALA A 323 -23.24 -12.51 -8.82
CA ALA A 323 -22.05 -13.34 -9.00
C ALA A 323 -22.26 -14.43 -10.06
N ARG A 324 -23.44 -15.06 -10.11
CA ARG A 324 -23.79 -16.02 -11.15
C ARG A 324 -23.87 -15.37 -12.54
N ALA A 325 -24.44 -14.18 -12.65
CA ALA A 325 -24.47 -13.44 -13.92
C ALA A 325 -23.06 -13.10 -14.42
N ILE A 326 -22.15 -12.69 -13.53
CA ILE A 326 -20.72 -12.47 -13.88
C ILE A 326 -20.06 -13.79 -14.33
N ARG A 327 -20.34 -14.88 -13.64
CA ARG A 327 -19.81 -16.21 -13.99
C ARG A 327 -20.30 -16.69 -15.35
N GLU A 328 -21.59 -16.53 -15.63
CA GLU A 328 -22.23 -16.92 -16.89
C GLU A 328 -21.74 -16.06 -18.07
N ALA A 329 -21.29 -14.83 -17.82
CA ALA A 329 -20.62 -14.00 -18.79
C ALA A 329 -19.17 -14.44 -19.10
N GLU A 330 -18.64 -15.44 -18.39
CA GLU A 330 -17.26 -15.95 -18.53
C GLU A 330 -16.22 -14.81 -18.40
N ILE A 331 -16.35 -13.96 -17.37
CA ILE A 331 -15.38 -12.88 -17.15
C ILE A 331 -14.02 -13.46 -16.74
N ASP A 332 -12.95 -13.07 -17.43
CA ASP A 332 -11.57 -13.44 -17.11
C ASP A 332 -11.02 -12.59 -15.97
N VAL A 333 -11.15 -11.26 -16.12
CA VAL A 333 -10.65 -10.26 -15.17
C VAL A 333 -11.81 -9.41 -14.70
N LEU A 334 -12.16 -9.53 -13.42
CA LEU A 334 -13.17 -8.69 -12.78
C LEU A 334 -12.48 -7.55 -12.03
N VAL A 335 -12.70 -6.32 -12.49
CA VAL A 335 -12.18 -5.09 -11.90
C VAL A 335 -13.23 -4.50 -10.95
N ASP A 336 -12.94 -4.56 -9.65
CA ASP A 336 -13.67 -3.85 -8.62
C ASP A 336 -13.29 -2.37 -8.61
N LEU A 337 -14.25 -1.52 -8.99
CA LEU A 337 -14.12 -0.05 -8.95
C LEU A 337 -14.77 0.56 -7.71
N GLN A 338 -15.05 -0.26 -6.69
CA GLN A 338 -15.75 0.17 -5.49
C GLN A 338 -14.89 0.09 -4.23
N GLY A 339 -14.19 -1.03 -4.02
CA GLY A 339 -13.47 -1.31 -2.78
C GLY A 339 -14.37 -1.20 -1.55
N LEU A 340 -13.91 -0.48 -0.52
CA LEU A 340 -14.64 -0.30 0.74
C LEU A 340 -15.50 0.97 0.82
N THR A 341 -15.84 1.57 -0.32
CA THR A 341 -16.68 2.78 -0.38
C THR A 341 -18.16 2.48 -0.09
N ALA A 342 -18.97 3.53 0.10
CA ALA A 342 -20.39 3.40 0.40
C ALA A 342 -21.13 2.60 -0.69
N GLY A 343 -22.01 1.68 -0.28
CA GLY A 343 -22.75 0.84 -1.21
C GLY A 343 -21.95 -0.32 -1.84
N CYS A 344 -20.76 -0.64 -1.32
CA CYS A 344 -20.00 -1.81 -1.75
C CYS A 344 -20.76 -3.13 -1.57
N ARG A 345 -20.51 -4.06 -2.49
CA ARG A 345 -21.10 -5.42 -2.52
C ARG A 345 -20.00 -6.48 -2.49
N PRO A 346 -19.16 -6.54 -1.43
CA PRO A 346 -17.98 -7.42 -1.39
C PRO A 346 -18.33 -8.91 -1.42
N ALA A 347 -19.56 -9.27 -1.05
CA ALA A 347 -20.10 -10.61 -1.21
C ALA A 347 -19.98 -11.16 -2.65
N ILE A 348 -20.16 -10.31 -3.67
CA ILE A 348 -20.00 -10.70 -5.07
C ILE A 348 -18.56 -11.18 -5.32
N ILE A 349 -17.58 -10.39 -4.87
CA ILE A 349 -16.15 -10.69 -4.99
C ILE A 349 -15.78 -11.94 -4.18
N ALA A 350 -16.31 -12.07 -2.97
CA ALA A 350 -16.06 -13.22 -2.07
C ALA A 350 -16.52 -14.57 -2.67
N MET A 351 -17.55 -14.54 -3.53
CA MET A 351 -18.03 -15.72 -4.26
C MET A 351 -17.12 -16.15 -5.43
N ARG A 352 -16.09 -15.35 -5.75
CA ARG A 352 -15.09 -15.57 -6.81
C ARG A 352 -15.71 -15.90 -8.18
N PRO A 353 -16.56 -15.02 -8.75
CA PRO A 353 -17.17 -15.25 -10.04
C PRO A 353 -16.18 -15.24 -11.21
N ALA A 354 -15.01 -14.60 -11.09
CA ALA A 354 -13.94 -14.57 -12.09
C ALA A 354 -12.62 -15.19 -11.54
N PRO A 355 -11.75 -15.76 -12.41
CA PRO A 355 -10.48 -16.33 -12.00
C PRO A 355 -9.51 -15.27 -11.48
N VAL A 356 -9.47 -14.09 -12.11
CA VAL A 356 -8.67 -12.94 -11.66
C VAL A 356 -9.58 -11.80 -11.22
N GLN A 357 -9.34 -11.29 -10.02
CA GLN A 357 -10.09 -10.15 -9.45
C GLN A 357 -9.11 -9.05 -9.05
N VAL A 358 -9.36 -7.83 -9.52
CA VAL A 358 -8.47 -6.67 -9.37
C VAL A 358 -9.23 -5.53 -8.72
N THR A 359 -8.66 -4.87 -7.72
CA THR A 359 -9.18 -3.57 -7.24
C THR A 359 -8.46 -2.43 -7.96
N TYR A 360 -9.21 -1.42 -8.39
CA TYR A 360 -8.65 -0.27 -9.10
C TYR A 360 -9.44 1.01 -8.84
N LEU A 361 -8.71 2.11 -8.57
CA LEU A 361 -9.15 3.50 -8.64
C LEU A 361 -10.20 3.97 -7.61
N GLY A 362 -11.29 3.23 -7.43
CA GLY A 362 -12.43 3.66 -6.62
C GLY A 362 -12.13 3.79 -5.12
N PHE A 363 -11.26 2.93 -4.59
CA PHE A 363 -10.80 2.98 -3.21
C PHE A 363 -9.26 3.00 -3.16
N PRO A 364 -8.63 4.12 -2.75
CA PRO A 364 -7.18 4.28 -2.80
C PRO A 364 -6.49 3.74 -1.53
N GLY A 365 -6.66 2.44 -1.26
CA GLY A 365 -6.09 1.75 -0.10
C GLY A 365 -6.34 0.24 -0.12
N PRO A 366 -5.84 -0.52 0.87
CA PRO A 366 -6.04 -1.96 0.96
C PRO A 366 -7.50 -2.30 1.26
N THR A 367 -8.09 -3.31 0.61
CA THR A 367 -9.50 -3.66 0.83
C THR A 367 -9.71 -4.65 1.98
N GLY A 368 -8.65 -5.37 2.39
CA GLY A 368 -8.77 -6.43 3.40
C GLY A 368 -9.57 -7.65 2.92
N LEU A 369 -9.89 -7.74 1.62
CA LEU A 369 -10.64 -8.86 1.03
C LEU A 369 -9.65 -9.87 0.44
N PRO A 370 -9.56 -11.11 0.97
CA PRO A 370 -8.61 -12.11 0.49
C PRO A 370 -8.95 -12.63 -0.91
N GLU A 371 -10.17 -12.39 -1.40
CA GLU A 371 -10.59 -12.74 -2.75
C GLU A 371 -10.18 -11.73 -3.83
N ILE A 372 -9.61 -10.58 -3.49
CA ILE A 372 -9.02 -9.68 -4.49
C ILE A 372 -7.55 -10.08 -4.67
N ASP A 373 -7.18 -10.45 -5.90
CA ASP A 373 -5.83 -10.96 -6.18
C ASP A 373 -4.83 -9.83 -6.34
N TYR A 374 -5.25 -8.74 -7.00
CA TYR A 374 -4.36 -7.65 -7.37
C TYR A 374 -4.93 -6.26 -7.06
N VAL A 375 -4.03 -5.32 -6.77
CA VAL A 375 -4.30 -3.88 -6.78
C VAL A 375 -3.56 -3.25 -7.96
N LEU A 376 -4.28 -2.61 -8.87
CA LEU A 376 -3.67 -1.95 -10.02
C LEU A 376 -3.08 -0.59 -9.60
N CYS A 377 -1.77 -0.45 -9.67
CA CYS A 377 -1.02 0.69 -9.12
C CYS A 377 0.25 1.03 -9.92
N ASP A 378 1.04 1.99 -9.46
CA ASP A 378 2.39 2.27 -9.96
C ASP A 378 3.43 2.18 -8.83
N ARG A 379 4.71 2.22 -9.19
CA ARG A 379 5.82 2.03 -8.24
C ARG A 379 6.04 3.21 -7.30
N TYR A 380 5.47 4.37 -7.60
CA TYR A 380 5.57 5.51 -6.69
C TYR A 380 4.47 5.45 -5.63
N ILE A 381 3.25 5.07 -6.00
CA ILE A 381 2.11 4.95 -5.08
C ILE A 381 2.24 3.76 -4.15
N VAL A 382 2.64 2.61 -4.69
CA VAL A 382 2.95 1.43 -3.88
C VAL A 382 4.41 1.04 -4.14
N PRO A 383 5.38 1.73 -3.48
CA PRO A 383 6.77 1.30 -3.50
C PRO A 383 6.90 -0.14 -3.03
N GLU A 384 7.96 -0.84 -3.44
CA GLU A 384 8.11 -2.28 -3.15
C GLU A 384 8.06 -2.58 -1.64
N GLY A 385 8.60 -1.69 -0.79
CA GLY A 385 8.51 -1.81 0.67
C GLY A 385 7.11 -1.58 1.29
N SER A 386 6.19 -0.98 0.54
CA SER A 386 4.80 -0.74 0.96
C SER A 386 3.84 -1.84 0.51
N ALA A 387 4.27 -2.76 -0.37
CA ALA A 387 3.45 -3.88 -0.85
C ALA A 387 2.90 -4.75 0.29
N ARG A 388 3.65 -4.88 1.41
CA ARG A 388 3.21 -5.62 2.61
C ARG A 388 1.96 -5.07 3.29
N TYR A 389 1.59 -3.81 3.02
CA TYR A 389 0.38 -3.20 3.54
C TYR A 389 -0.85 -3.48 2.68
N PHE A 390 -0.69 -4.28 1.63
CA PHE A 390 -1.76 -4.74 0.76
C PHE A 390 -1.86 -6.27 0.84
N PRO A 391 -3.04 -6.82 1.20
CA PRO A 391 -3.29 -8.25 0.98
C PRO A 391 -3.36 -8.58 -0.51
N GLU A 392 -3.78 -7.63 -1.34
CA GLU A 392 -3.74 -7.72 -2.80
C GLU A 392 -2.31 -7.57 -3.30
N LYS A 393 -1.93 -8.32 -4.34
CA LYS A 393 -0.61 -8.16 -4.96
C LYS A 393 -0.57 -6.90 -5.83
N PRO A 394 0.46 -6.06 -5.72
CA PRO A 394 0.62 -4.94 -6.66
C PRO A 394 0.71 -5.45 -8.11
N LEU A 395 -0.13 -4.90 -8.97
CA LEU A 395 -0.06 -5.07 -10.43
C LEU A 395 0.39 -3.72 -10.99
N TYR A 396 1.68 -3.64 -11.34
CA TYR A 396 2.34 -2.39 -11.64
C TYR A 396 2.14 -1.93 -13.08
N LEU A 397 1.66 -0.69 -13.23
CA LEU A 397 1.73 0.08 -14.46
C LEU A 397 3.08 0.81 -14.55
N PRO A 398 3.67 0.95 -15.76
CA PRO A 398 5.04 1.46 -15.88
C PRO A 398 5.26 2.92 -15.45
N GLU A 399 4.28 3.79 -15.70
CA GLU A 399 4.44 5.25 -15.56
C GLU A 399 3.48 5.84 -14.53
N CYS A 400 2.16 5.75 -14.77
CA CYS A 400 1.14 6.32 -13.90
C CYS A 400 -0.02 5.35 -13.73
N TYR A 401 -0.51 5.20 -12.49
CA TYR A 401 -1.65 4.33 -12.22
C TYR A 401 -3.00 4.89 -12.69
N GLN A 402 -3.16 6.21 -12.76
CA GLN A 402 -4.48 6.85 -12.88
C GLN A 402 -4.87 7.08 -14.33
N ILE A 403 -5.98 6.46 -14.74
CA ILE A 403 -6.64 6.80 -16.00
C ILE A 403 -7.40 8.12 -15.90
N ASN A 404 -7.38 8.90 -16.97
CA ASN A 404 -8.07 10.18 -17.05
C ASN A 404 -8.86 10.29 -18.37
N ASP A 405 -10.03 10.93 -18.33
CA ASP A 405 -10.81 11.22 -19.53
C ASP A 405 -10.39 12.56 -20.14
N ARG A 406 -9.86 12.50 -21.36
CA ARG A 406 -9.34 13.66 -22.10
C ARG A 406 -10.41 14.35 -22.92
N LYS A 407 -11.59 13.73 -23.07
CA LYS A 407 -12.72 14.26 -23.86
C LYS A 407 -13.65 15.13 -23.02
N ARG A 408 -13.26 15.47 -21.78
CA ARG A 408 -14.09 16.27 -20.88
C ARG A 408 -14.19 17.70 -21.40
N GLU A 409 -15.43 18.18 -21.48
CA GLU A 409 -15.72 19.56 -21.83
C GLU A 409 -15.27 20.48 -20.70
N CYS A 410 -14.64 21.59 -21.08
CA CYS A 410 -14.29 22.68 -20.18
C CYS A 410 -14.98 23.95 -20.69
N SER A 411 -15.69 24.66 -19.82
CA SER A 411 -16.25 25.95 -20.22
C SER A 411 -15.17 27.01 -20.28
N SER A 412 -15.44 28.11 -21.00
CA SER A 412 -14.53 29.25 -21.06
C SER A 412 -14.30 29.82 -19.65
N PRO A 413 -13.04 30.10 -19.27
CA PRO A 413 -12.74 30.74 -17.99
C PRO A 413 -13.51 32.06 -17.82
N LYS A 414 -14.08 32.27 -16.63
CA LYS A 414 -14.63 33.57 -16.23
C LYS A 414 -13.56 34.42 -15.57
N SER A 415 -13.80 35.72 -15.46
CA SER A 415 -12.92 36.63 -14.73
C SER A 415 -12.92 36.31 -13.22
N ARG A 416 -11.87 36.76 -12.53
CA ARG A 416 -11.77 36.65 -11.06
C ARG A 416 -12.93 37.34 -10.36
N THR A 417 -13.30 38.54 -10.81
CA THR A 417 -14.46 39.29 -10.30
C THR A 417 -15.76 38.50 -10.40
N GLU A 418 -16.01 37.81 -11.52
CA GLU A 418 -17.21 36.96 -11.70
C GLU A 418 -17.25 35.76 -10.73
N TYR A 419 -16.10 35.31 -10.25
CA TYR A 419 -16.00 34.29 -9.20
C TYR A 419 -15.99 34.87 -7.78
N GLY A 420 -16.07 36.20 -7.62
CA GLY A 420 -15.97 36.87 -6.33
C GLY A 420 -14.55 36.90 -5.76
N LEU A 421 -13.53 36.76 -6.61
CA LEU A 421 -12.12 36.79 -6.25
C LEU A 421 -11.54 38.20 -6.50
N PRO A 422 -10.57 38.66 -5.68
CA PRO A 422 -9.83 39.90 -5.98
C PRO A 422 -8.92 39.71 -7.20
N ASP A 423 -8.87 40.70 -8.08
CA ASP A 423 -8.10 40.63 -9.33
C ASP A 423 -6.58 40.61 -9.07
N ASP A 424 -6.11 41.38 -8.09
CA ASP A 424 -4.70 41.58 -7.76
C ASP A 424 -4.15 40.54 -6.76
N ALA A 425 -5.00 39.79 -6.07
CA ALA A 425 -4.58 38.81 -5.07
C ALA A 425 -3.87 37.58 -5.68
N PHE A 426 -3.02 36.93 -4.89
CA PHE A 426 -2.56 35.58 -5.22
C PHE A 426 -3.61 34.57 -4.76
N VAL A 427 -4.16 33.77 -5.68
CA VAL A 427 -5.28 32.87 -5.40
C VAL A 427 -4.76 31.44 -5.22
N TYR A 428 -4.67 31.00 -3.97
CA TYR A 428 -4.55 29.57 -3.68
C TYR A 428 -5.92 28.91 -3.85
N CYS A 429 -5.98 27.67 -4.33
CA CYS A 429 -7.22 26.89 -4.30
C CYS A 429 -7.04 25.47 -3.76
N ALA A 430 -8.10 24.94 -3.18
CA ALA A 430 -8.22 23.54 -2.80
C ALA A 430 -9.69 23.10 -2.95
N PHE A 431 -10.01 22.46 -4.07
CA PHE A 431 -11.39 22.07 -4.41
C PHE A 431 -11.74 20.63 -4.03
N ASN A 432 -10.98 20.06 -3.10
CA ASN A 432 -11.21 18.72 -2.60
C ASN A 432 -12.42 18.69 -1.66
N ASN A 433 -13.00 17.50 -1.46
CA ASN A 433 -14.07 17.31 -0.50
C ASN A 433 -13.58 17.60 0.93
N ASN A 434 -14.35 18.38 1.69
CA ASN A 434 -14.05 18.79 3.06
C ASN A 434 -13.86 17.62 4.05
N ILE A 435 -14.30 16.38 3.77
CA ILE A 435 -13.94 15.20 4.59
C ILE A 435 -12.43 14.92 4.64
N LYS A 436 -11.68 15.46 3.70
CA LYS A 436 -10.23 15.30 3.58
C LYS A 436 -9.47 16.44 4.25
N PHE A 437 -10.16 17.45 4.78
CA PHE A 437 -9.52 18.56 5.50
C PHE A 437 -9.20 18.10 6.92
N THR A 438 -7.92 18.18 7.28
CA THR A 438 -7.40 17.87 8.62
C THR A 438 -7.03 19.16 9.35
N PRO A 439 -7.03 19.16 10.69
CA PRO A 439 -6.60 20.34 11.42
C PRO A 439 -5.15 20.71 11.10
N GLU A 440 -4.28 19.73 10.85
CA GLU A 440 -2.86 19.93 10.55
C GLU A 440 -2.65 20.65 9.21
N ILE A 441 -3.30 20.17 8.13
CA ILE A 441 -3.14 20.79 6.80
C ILE A 441 -3.82 22.16 6.74
N PHE A 442 -4.97 22.33 7.40
CA PHE A 442 -5.67 23.59 7.42
C PHE A 442 -4.89 24.65 8.20
N ALA A 443 -4.26 24.27 9.32
CA ALA A 443 -3.35 25.15 10.05
C ALA A 443 -2.13 25.56 9.20
N ALA A 444 -1.58 24.65 8.38
CA ALA A 444 -0.52 24.96 7.43
C ALA A 444 -0.97 26.00 6.41
N TRP A 445 -2.18 25.88 5.87
CA TRP A 445 -2.75 26.90 4.98
C TRP A 445 -2.92 28.25 5.67
N MET A 446 -3.32 28.29 6.95
CA MET A 446 -3.39 29.54 7.69
C MET A 446 -2.00 30.19 7.84
N ARG A 447 -0.95 29.41 8.12
CA ARG A 447 0.44 29.90 8.16
C ARG A 447 0.91 30.41 6.79
N ILE A 448 0.57 29.73 5.70
CA ILE A 448 0.83 30.21 4.33
C ILE A 448 0.15 31.57 4.09
N LEU A 449 -1.12 31.71 4.45
CA LEU A 449 -1.86 32.97 4.30
C LEU A 449 -1.26 34.10 5.15
N GLN A 450 -0.83 33.83 6.38
CA GLN A 450 -0.14 34.82 7.23
C GLN A 450 1.16 35.31 6.59
N ARG A 451 1.94 34.40 5.99
CA ARG A 451 3.20 34.71 5.31
C ARG A 451 3.01 35.36 3.93
N THR A 452 1.77 35.44 3.43
CA THR A 452 1.43 36.03 2.13
C THR A 452 0.22 36.97 2.25
N PRO A 453 0.37 38.18 2.84
CA PRO A 453 -0.78 39.02 3.22
C PRO A 453 -1.76 39.37 2.09
N GLY A 454 -1.30 39.44 0.84
CA GLY A 454 -2.11 39.74 -0.36
C GLY A 454 -2.71 38.52 -1.06
N SER A 455 -2.76 37.35 -0.41
CA SER A 455 -3.33 36.13 -1.01
C SER A 455 -4.71 35.78 -0.45
N VAL A 456 -5.47 34.95 -1.16
CA VAL A 456 -6.73 34.38 -0.71
C VAL A 456 -6.71 32.86 -0.90
N LEU A 457 -7.52 32.15 -0.12
CA LEU A 457 -7.72 30.71 -0.23
C LEU A 457 -9.12 30.41 -0.73
N TRP A 458 -9.21 29.79 -1.90
CA TRP A 458 -10.46 29.46 -2.57
C TRP A 458 -10.80 27.98 -2.40
N LEU A 459 -11.84 27.70 -1.62
CA LEU A 459 -12.21 26.37 -1.17
C LEU A 459 -13.53 25.91 -1.77
N LEU A 460 -13.71 24.60 -1.85
CA LEU A 460 -15.03 23.99 -2.00
C LEU A 460 -15.51 23.54 -0.61
N ALA A 461 -16.55 24.19 -0.09
CA ALA A 461 -17.19 23.77 1.16
C ALA A 461 -18.63 23.35 0.88
N ASP A 462 -18.86 22.05 0.97
CA ASP A 462 -20.12 21.42 0.55
C ASP A 462 -21.31 21.65 1.50
N ASN A 463 -21.10 22.32 2.63
CA ASN A 463 -22.15 22.63 3.60
C ASN A 463 -21.81 23.87 4.43
N GLU A 464 -22.85 24.54 4.93
CA GLU A 464 -22.72 25.77 5.72
C GLU A 464 -21.96 25.54 7.04
N LYS A 465 -22.11 24.38 7.67
CA LYS A 465 -21.42 24.11 8.94
C LYS A 465 -19.90 23.99 8.78
N ALA A 466 -19.45 23.39 7.68
CA ALA A 466 -18.04 23.38 7.32
C ALA A 466 -17.50 24.80 7.07
N LYS A 467 -18.25 25.66 6.36
CA LYS A 467 -17.84 27.07 6.16
C LYS A 467 -17.68 27.80 7.50
N GLU A 468 -18.63 27.63 8.40
CA GLU A 468 -18.59 28.21 9.74
C GLU A 468 -17.38 27.72 10.54
N ASN A 469 -17.16 26.40 10.61
CA ASN A 469 -16.06 25.80 11.38
C ASN A 469 -14.68 26.19 10.81
N LEU A 470 -14.53 26.22 9.48
CA LEU A 470 -13.29 26.65 8.83
C LEU A 470 -13.03 28.16 9.08
N GLY A 471 -14.09 28.98 9.08
CA GLY A 471 -13.99 30.40 9.46
C GLY A 471 -13.58 30.61 10.91
N LEU A 472 -14.12 29.82 11.85
CA LEU A 472 -13.70 29.83 13.26
C LEU A 472 -12.24 29.41 13.42
N CYS A 473 -11.80 28.40 12.66
CA CYS A 473 -10.41 27.97 12.68
C CYS A 473 -9.47 29.05 12.11
N ALA A 474 -9.89 29.79 11.09
CA ALA A 474 -9.13 30.94 10.59
C ALA A 474 -8.97 32.03 11.65
N ASP A 475 -10.04 32.36 12.39
CA ASP A 475 -9.96 33.34 13.49
C ASP A 475 -8.97 32.89 14.58
N GLN A 476 -8.97 31.61 14.94
CA GLN A 476 -8.02 31.03 15.91
C GLN A 476 -6.55 31.17 15.46
N HIS A 477 -6.32 31.21 14.14
CA HIS A 477 -5.01 31.45 13.54
C HIS A 477 -4.80 32.91 13.15
N ASN A 478 -5.63 33.86 13.61
CA ASN A 478 -5.51 35.29 13.29
C ASN A 478 -5.52 35.58 11.78
N VAL A 479 -6.26 34.78 10.99
CA VAL A 479 -6.49 35.02 9.56
C VAL A 479 -7.92 35.52 9.37
N ARG A 480 -8.08 36.68 8.71
CA ARG A 480 -9.40 37.26 8.46
C ARG A 480 -10.26 36.33 7.60
N ARG A 481 -11.50 36.10 8.01
CA ARG A 481 -12.45 35.21 7.31
C ARG A 481 -12.71 35.60 5.85
N ASP A 482 -12.60 36.88 5.50
CA ASP A 482 -12.76 37.37 4.13
C ASP A 482 -11.67 36.87 3.15
N ARG A 483 -10.57 36.31 3.68
CA ARG A 483 -9.53 35.64 2.86
C ARG A 483 -9.88 34.19 2.51
N LEU A 484 -10.92 33.62 3.11
CA LEU A 484 -11.42 32.29 2.81
C LEU A 484 -12.66 32.45 1.92
N ILE A 485 -12.52 32.13 0.64
CA ILE A 485 -13.58 32.27 -0.35
C ILE A 485 -14.13 30.88 -0.66
N PHE A 486 -15.45 30.72 -0.63
CA PHE A 486 -16.09 29.41 -0.83
C PHE A 486 -16.82 29.35 -2.17
N ALA A 487 -16.34 28.48 -3.07
CA ALA A 487 -16.92 28.26 -4.38
C ALA A 487 -18.23 27.44 -4.27
N PRO A 488 -19.33 27.81 -4.97
CA PRO A 488 -20.55 27.02 -4.98
C PRO A 488 -20.39 25.76 -5.84
N ARG A 489 -21.31 24.79 -5.74
CA ARG A 489 -21.36 23.68 -6.71
C ARG A 489 -21.85 24.15 -8.07
N VAL A 490 -21.24 23.65 -9.14
CA VAL A 490 -21.53 23.98 -10.54
C VAL A 490 -21.41 22.73 -11.42
N SER A 491 -21.72 22.86 -12.71
CA SER A 491 -21.47 21.81 -13.71
C SER A 491 -19.99 21.41 -13.74
N VAL A 492 -19.67 20.19 -14.20
CA VAL A 492 -18.27 19.73 -14.34
C VAL A 492 -17.46 20.66 -15.25
N ALA A 493 -18.04 21.14 -16.34
CA ALA A 493 -17.38 22.05 -17.27
C ALA A 493 -17.03 23.40 -16.63
N ASP A 494 -17.96 23.99 -15.86
CA ASP A 494 -17.74 25.23 -15.12
C ASP A 494 -16.80 25.07 -13.95
N TYR A 495 -16.81 23.88 -13.33
CA TYR A 495 -15.85 23.52 -12.30
C TYR A 495 -14.42 23.50 -12.83
N LEU A 496 -14.18 22.87 -14.00
CA LEU A 496 -12.87 22.89 -14.65
C LEU A 496 -12.44 24.31 -15.03
N GLY A 497 -13.35 25.14 -15.54
CA GLY A 497 -13.06 26.54 -15.88
C GLY A 497 -12.51 27.38 -14.72
N ARG A 498 -12.83 27.04 -13.46
CA ARG A 498 -12.34 27.77 -12.26
C ARG A 498 -10.84 27.68 -12.07
N TYR A 499 -10.23 26.56 -12.43
CA TYR A 499 -8.79 26.35 -12.24
C TYR A 499 -7.94 27.37 -13.00
N ALA A 500 -8.49 27.98 -14.05
CA ALA A 500 -7.83 29.06 -14.78
C ALA A 500 -7.73 30.37 -13.97
N ALA A 501 -8.60 30.60 -12.98
CA ALA A 501 -8.60 31.80 -12.15
C ALA A 501 -7.68 31.68 -10.90
N ALA A 502 -7.27 30.46 -10.55
CA ALA A 502 -6.34 30.19 -9.45
C ALA A 502 -4.87 30.27 -9.90
N ASP A 503 -3.97 30.59 -8.96
CA ASP A 503 -2.53 30.67 -9.18
C ASP A 503 -1.78 29.39 -8.75
N LEU A 504 -2.18 28.80 -7.63
CA LEU A 504 -1.59 27.58 -7.10
C LEU A 504 -2.64 26.68 -6.44
N PHE A 505 -2.59 25.38 -6.72
CA PHE A 505 -3.39 24.40 -6.00
C PHE A 505 -2.62 23.90 -4.76
N LEU A 506 -3.29 23.95 -3.62
CA LEU A 506 -2.79 23.41 -2.36
C LEU A 506 -3.42 22.03 -2.14
N ASP A 507 -2.63 20.96 -2.35
CA ASP A 507 -3.13 19.60 -2.16
C ASP A 507 -3.20 19.21 -0.69
N LEU A 508 -3.95 18.14 -0.40
CA LEU A 508 -4.27 17.70 0.95
C LEU A 508 -3.36 16.59 1.46
N PHE A 509 -3.27 16.47 2.79
CA PHE A 509 -2.61 15.36 3.47
C PHE A 509 -3.42 14.92 4.69
N PRO A 510 -3.54 13.60 4.99
CA PRO A 510 -2.90 12.45 4.33
C PRO A 510 -3.68 11.89 3.13
N PHE A 511 -4.85 12.42 2.80
CA PHE A 511 -5.62 11.96 1.64
C PHE A 511 -5.53 12.98 0.49
N ASN A 512 -4.56 12.79 -0.41
CA ASN A 512 -4.34 13.67 -1.56
C ASN A 512 -5.56 13.72 -2.50
N GLY A 513 -5.55 14.70 -3.41
CA GLY A 513 -6.36 14.69 -4.61
C GLY A 513 -5.84 13.70 -5.65
N GLY A 514 -6.73 12.87 -6.19
CA GLY A 514 -6.50 12.14 -7.44
C GLY A 514 -7.09 12.94 -8.60
N THR A 515 -8.40 12.81 -8.80
CA THR A 515 -9.16 13.53 -9.83
C THR A 515 -8.95 15.04 -9.79
N THR A 516 -8.98 15.67 -8.61
CA THR A 516 -8.87 17.14 -8.48
C THR A 516 -7.48 17.66 -8.85
N VAL A 517 -6.44 16.85 -8.67
CA VAL A 517 -5.06 17.17 -9.06
C VAL A 517 -4.86 16.96 -10.55
N ALA A 518 -5.40 15.87 -11.11
CA ALA A 518 -5.46 15.70 -12.55
C ALA A 518 -6.23 16.86 -13.23
N ASP A 519 -7.33 17.33 -12.64
CA ASP A 519 -8.09 18.48 -13.14
C ASP A 519 -7.27 19.77 -13.11
N ALA A 520 -6.52 20.02 -12.04
CA ALA A 520 -5.61 21.14 -11.92
C ALA A 520 -4.55 21.12 -13.04
N LEU A 521 -3.88 19.97 -13.21
CA LEU A 521 -2.83 19.79 -14.22
C LEU A 521 -3.39 19.88 -15.65
N TRP A 522 -4.60 19.36 -15.89
CA TRP A 522 -5.30 19.50 -17.17
C TRP A 522 -5.54 20.96 -17.54
N MET A 523 -5.84 21.79 -16.54
CA MET A 523 -6.07 23.23 -16.68
C MET A 523 -4.80 24.08 -16.59
N GLY A 524 -3.62 23.43 -16.48
CA GLY A 524 -2.34 24.13 -16.42
C GLY A 524 -2.01 24.75 -15.07
N LEU A 525 -2.75 24.42 -14.00
CA LEU A 525 -2.52 24.94 -12.66
C LEU A 525 -1.44 24.11 -11.94
N PRO A 526 -0.34 24.72 -11.45
CA PRO A 526 0.62 24.02 -10.61
C PRO A 526 0.00 23.58 -9.29
N VAL A 527 0.48 22.45 -8.78
CA VAL A 527 -0.03 21.81 -7.56
C VAL A 527 1.14 21.53 -6.64
N VAL A 528 1.10 22.00 -5.40
CA VAL A 528 2.05 21.57 -4.35
C VAL A 528 1.38 20.48 -3.53
N THR A 529 2.08 19.37 -3.30
CA THR A 529 1.59 18.24 -2.51
C THR A 529 2.60 17.80 -1.46
N LEU A 530 2.08 17.28 -0.36
CA LEU A 530 2.85 16.61 0.67
C LEU A 530 2.69 15.09 0.46
N SER A 531 3.79 14.43 0.11
CA SER A 531 3.83 12.99 -0.09
C SER A 531 4.11 12.25 1.21
N GLY A 532 3.28 11.25 1.52
CA GLY A 532 3.40 10.42 2.71
C GLY A 532 3.76 8.96 2.43
N ARG A 533 3.40 8.07 3.36
CA ARG A 533 3.70 6.64 3.35
C ARG A 533 2.59 5.79 2.74
N SER A 534 1.34 6.23 2.83
CA SER A 534 0.16 5.49 2.35
C SER A 534 -0.12 5.72 0.85
N PHE A 535 -0.92 4.84 0.24
CA PHE A 535 -1.35 5.01 -1.15
C PHE A 535 -2.06 6.37 -1.33
N ALA A 536 -2.99 6.69 -0.43
CA ALA A 536 -3.80 7.90 -0.49
C ALA A 536 -2.98 9.19 -0.39
N SER A 537 -1.81 9.16 0.26
CA SER A 537 -0.89 10.30 0.42
C SER A 537 0.20 10.37 -0.64
N ARG A 538 0.20 9.47 -1.64
CA ARG A 538 1.16 9.45 -2.75
C ARG A 538 0.51 9.67 -4.12
N MET A 539 -0.82 9.81 -4.17
CA MET A 539 -1.55 9.95 -5.43
C MET A 539 -1.13 11.17 -6.22
N ALA A 540 -1.07 12.35 -5.58
CA ALA A 540 -0.70 13.58 -6.28
C ALA A 540 0.78 13.59 -6.69
N GLY A 541 1.66 13.03 -5.84
CA GLY A 541 3.08 12.86 -6.17
C GLY A 541 3.30 12.01 -7.41
N SER A 542 2.57 10.90 -7.59
CA SER A 542 2.64 10.08 -8.81
C SER A 542 2.28 10.89 -10.06
N LEU A 543 1.23 11.71 -9.99
CA LEU A 543 0.83 12.58 -11.10
C LEU A 543 1.90 13.64 -11.41
N LEU A 544 2.43 14.31 -10.40
CA LEU A 544 3.44 15.36 -10.56
C LEU A 544 4.77 14.83 -11.11
N LEU A 545 5.22 13.67 -10.64
CA LEU A 545 6.42 13.03 -11.16
C LEU A 545 6.25 12.56 -12.60
N SER A 546 5.06 12.07 -12.96
CA SER A 546 4.71 11.75 -14.35
C SER A 546 4.72 13.01 -15.24
N PHE A 547 4.44 14.18 -14.68
CA PHE A 547 4.59 15.48 -15.33
C PHE A 547 6.02 16.05 -15.30
N GLN A 548 6.97 15.35 -14.68
CA GLN A 548 8.35 15.78 -14.44
C GLN A 548 8.43 17.10 -13.65
N LEU A 549 7.67 17.18 -12.56
CA LEU A 549 7.62 18.32 -11.62
C LEU A 549 8.00 17.89 -10.18
N PRO A 550 9.17 17.28 -9.96
CA PRO A 550 9.58 16.81 -8.63
C PRO A 550 9.68 17.94 -7.60
N GLU A 551 9.93 19.19 -8.03
CA GLU A 551 10.05 20.36 -7.16
C GLU A 551 8.73 20.78 -6.50
N LEU A 552 7.61 20.18 -6.90
CA LEU A 552 6.29 20.44 -6.32
C LEU A 552 5.81 19.30 -5.40
N VAL A 553 6.65 18.28 -5.19
CA VAL A 553 6.41 17.17 -4.29
C VAL A 553 7.27 17.35 -3.05
N THR A 554 6.65 17.55 -1.89
CA THR A 554 7.33 17.77 -0.60
C THR A 554 7.13 16.57 0.33
N GLU A 555 7.97 16.44 1.35
CA GLU A 555 7.93 15.31 2.31
C GLU A 555 7.67 15.76 3.75
N THR A 556 7.74 17.07 4.01
CA THR A 556 7.40 17.66 5.31
C THR A 556 6.40 18.80 5.17
N LEU A 557 5.62 19.05 6.23
CA LEU A 557 4.71 20.20 6.28
C LEU A 557 5.46 21.54 6.15
N ALA A 558 6.68 21.64 6.67
CA ALA A 558 7.49 22.84 6.54
C ALA A 558 7.86 23.12 5.07
N ASP A 559 8.34 22.10 4.35
CA ASP A 559 8.68 22.22 2.93
C ASP A 559 7.44 22.54 2.07
N TYR A 560 6.29 21.95 2.42
CA TYR A 560 5.00 22.25 1.78
C TYR A 560 4.66 23.74 1.90
N GLU A 561 4.74 24.29 3.11
CA GLU A 561 4.47 25.70 3.39
C GLU A 561 5.48 26.63 2.69
N ASP A 562 6.76 26.31 2.78
CA ASP A 562 7.83 27.10 2.18
C ASP A 562 7.73 27.14 0.66
N THR A 563 7.40 26.00 0.04
CA THR A 563 7.20 25.93 -1.41
C THR A 563 6.02 26.77 -1.85
N ALA A 564 4.88 26.68 -1.14
CA ALA A 564 3.70 27.49 -1.44
C ALA A 564 3.98 29.00 -1.30
N VAL A 565 4.63 29.40 -0.21
CA VAL A 565 4.99 30.80 0.06
C VAL A 565 6.01 31.32 -0.96
N ALA A 566 7.01 30.52 -1.34
CA ALA A 566 7.99 30.90 -2.35
C ALA A 566 7.32 31.15 -3.71
N LEU A 567 6.37 30.31 -4.11
CA LEU A 567 5.62 30.48 -5.36
C LEU A 567 4.72 31.72 -5.34
N ALA A 568 4.10 32.05 -4.21
CA ALA A 568 3.30 33.27 -4.10
C ALA A 568 4.11 34.56 -4.19
N HIS A 569 5.39 34.52 -3.78
CA HIS A 569 6.31 35.65 -3.93
C HIS A 569 6.96 35.73 -5.33
N ASP A 570 6.83 34.69 -6.17
CA ASP A 570 7.42 34.61 -7.50
C ASP A 570 6.36 34.25 -8.56
N ARG A 571 5.54 35.25 -8.94
CA ARG A 571 4.49 35.08 -9.95
C ARG A 571 5.02 34.71 -11.33
N ASP A 572 6.24 35.14 -11.67
CA ASP A 572 6.89 34.78 -12.93
C ASP A 572 7.21 33.29 -12.97
N ARG A 573 7.70 32.72 -11.86
CA ARG A 573 7.89 31.27 -11.73
C ARG A 573 6.58 30.51 -11.85
N VAL A 574 5.49 31.00 -11.24
CA VAL A 574 4.16 30.40 -11.41
C VAL A 574 3.72 30.43 -12.86
N ALA A 575 3.85 31.58 -13.56
CA ALA A 575 3.51 31.68 -14.97
C ALA A 575 4.33 30.71 -15.85
N LYS A 576 5.63 30.55 -15.58
CA LYS A 576 6.49 29.57 -16.26
C LYS A 576 6.04 28.12 -16.00
N LEU A 577 5.70 27.78 -14.75
CA LEU A 577 5.16 26.46 -14.41
C LEU A 577 3.85 26.18 -15.15
N ARG A 578 2.93 27.16 -15.23
CA ARG A 578 1.68 27.02 -15.98
C ARG A 578 1.94 26.74 -17.46
N GLN A 579 2.84 27.51 -18.08
CA GLN A 579 3.22 27.28 -19.48
C GLN A 579 3.84 25.89 -19.68
N LEU A 580 4.70 25.46 -18.75
CA LEU A 580 5.33 24.14 -18.80
C LEU A 580 4.31 23.00 -18.68
N ILE A 581 3.37 23.10 -17.74
CA ILE A 581 2.30 22.10 -17.56
C ILE A 581 1.44 22.01 -18.82
N LEU A 582 1.02 23.15 -19.37
CA LEU A 582 0.22 23.18 -20.60
C LEU A 582 0.97 22.59 -21.80
N ALA A 583 2.26 22.89 -21.94
CA ALA A 583 3.11 22.34 -22.99
C ALA A 583 3.30 20.82 -22.86
N ARG A 584 3.40 20.31 -21.62
CA ARG A 584 3.56 18.87 -21.33
C ARG A 584 2.25 18.10 -21.33
N ARG A 585 1.09 18.76 -21.21
CA ARG A 585 -0.23 18.12 -21.08
C ARG A 585 -0.50 17.05 -22.15
N ALA A 586 -0.13 17.31 -23.41
CA ALA A 586 -0.40 16.39 -24.51
C ALA A 586 0.57 15.19 -24.60
N ILE A 587 1.72 15.25 -23.92
CA ILE A 587 2.78 14.24 -23.99
C ILE A 587 3.04 13.53 -22.65
N SER A 588 2.42 14.02 -21.56
CA SER A 588 2.54 13.44 -20.23
C SER A 588 1.81 12.09 -20.16
N PRO A 589 2.39 11.05 -19.52
CA PRO A 589 1.73 9.77 -19.30
C PRO A 589 0.37 9.88 -18.58
N VAL A 590 0.18 10.92 -17.76
CA VAL A 590 -1.07 11.17 -17.02
C VAL A 590 -2.28 11.34 -17.97
N PHE A 591 -2.05 11.91 -19.16
CA PHE A 591 -3.09 12.15 -20.17
C PHE A 591 -2.80 11.41 -21.48
N ASP A 592 -2.00 10.35 -21.45
CA ASP A 592 -1.90 9.39 -22.55
C ASP A 592 -2.79 8.17 -22.29
N SER A 593 -4.09 8.42 -22.18
CA SER A 593 -5.11 7.40 -21.92
C SER A 593 -5.09 6.23 -22.91
N PRO A 594 -4.81 6.42 -24.23
CA PRO A 594 -4.65 5.32 -25.18
C PRO A 594 -3.49 4.41 -24.82
N LYS A 595 -2.30 4.97 -24.55
CA LYS A 595 -1.14 4.17 -24.13
C LYS A 595 -1.41 3.46 -22.80
N LEU A 596 -1.97 4.17 -21.82
CA LEU A 596 -2.29 3.61 -20.51
C LEU A 596 -3.34 2.48 -20.62
N THR A 597 -4.36 2.63 -21.47
CA THR A 597 -5.34 1.57 -21.72
C THR A 597 -4.68 0.31 -22.27
N ARG A 598 -3.73 0.45 -23.20
CA ARG A 598 -2.95 -0.70 -23.72
C ARG A 598 -2.09 -1.35 -22.63
N GLN A 599 -1.44 -0.55 -21.79
CA GLN A 599 -0.68 -1.06 -20.64
C GLN A 599 -1.58 -1.82 -19.65
N ILE A 600 -2.79 -1.32 -19.37
CA ILE A 600 -3.79 -1.99 -18.54
C ILE A 600 -4.18 -3.35 -19.14
N GLU A 601 -4.40 -3.40 -20.45
CA GLU A 601 -4.71 -4.66 -21.14
C GLU A 601 -3.55 -5.66 -21.01
N ASP A 602 -2.32 -5.21 -21.23
CA ASP A 602 -1.14 -6.07 -21.20
C ASP A 602 -0.92 -6.68 -19.80
N VAL A 603 -1.10 -5.90 -18.72
CA VAL A 603 -1.02 -6.44 -17.35
C VAL A 603 -2.18 -7.37 -17.01
N PHE A 604 -3.37 -7.17 -17.60
CA PHE A 604 -4.48 -8.11 -17.46
C PHE A 604 -4.22 -9.43 -18.20
N PHE A 605 -3.64 -9.39 -19.39
CA PHE A 605 -3.18 -10.59 -20.11
C PHE A 605 -2.11 -11.35 -19.32
N GLU A 606 -1.20 -10.65 -18.66
CA GLU A 606 -0.21 -11.27 -17.79
C GLU A 606 -0.85 -11.93 -16.57
N ALA A 607 -1.78 -11.22 -15.90
CA ALA A 607 -2.45 -11.73 -14.71
C ALA A 607 -3.27 -12.99 -15.00
N ILE A 608 -4.01 -13.04 -16.12
CA ILE A 608 -4.77 -14.24 -16.51
C ILE A 608 -3.85 -15.40 -16.89
N GLY A 609 -2.73 -15.11 -17.58
CA GLY A 609 -1.72 -16.13 -17.95
C GLY A 609 -1.07 -16.81 -16.74
N LYS A 610 -0.96 -16.10 -15.61
CA LYS A 610 -0.50 -16.66 -14.33
C LYS A 610 -1.57 -17.50 -13.62
N ALA A 611 -2.86 -17.20 -13.83
CA ALA A 611 -3.98 -17.87 -13.16
C ALA A 611 -4.40 -19.19 -13.84
N LEU A 612 -4.17 -19.33 -15.14
CA LEU A 612 -4.55 -20.52 -15.92
C LEU A 612 -3.29 -21.23 -16.48
N PRO A 613 -2.92 -22.44 -16.00
CA PRO A 613 -1.89 -23.23 -16.67
C PRO A 613 -2.40 -23.63 -18.06
N ILE A 614 -1.69 -23.19 -19.10
CA ILE A 614 -2.09 -23.36 -20.49
C ILE A 614 -2.18 -24.86 -20.84
N SER A 615 -3.39 -25.35 -21.12
CA SER A 615 -3.57 -26.51 -22.00
C SER A 615 -3.51 -25.99 -23.44
N ARG A 616 -2.39 -26.25 -24.12
CA ARG A 616 -2.25 -25.94 -25.56
C ARG A 616 -2.86 -27.07 -26.37
N GLU A 617 -4.16 -27.01 -26.57
CA GLU A 617 -4.83 -27.60 -27.74
C GLU A 617 -5.71 -26.52 -28.35
N ASP A 618 -5.18 -25.83 -29.36
CA ASP A 618 -5.86 -25.60 -30.64
C ASP A 618 -5.05 -24.63 -31.51
N ASN A 619 -4.56 -25.19 -32.63
CA ASN A 619 -3.90 -24.46 -33.71
C ASN A 619 -4.92 -23.61 -34.47
N ALA A 620 -4.70 -22.29 -34.51
CA ALA A 620 -5.10 -21.45 -35.63
C ALA A 620 -3.99 -20.42 -35.92
N PRO A 621 -3.53 -20.30 -37.19
CA PRO A 621 -2.38 -19.47 -37.52
C PRO A 621 -2.76 -17.99 -37.53
N MET A 622 -2.02 -17.17 -36.78
CA MET A 622 -2.05 -15.72 -36.91
C MET A 622 -1.21 -15.30 -38.14
N PRO A 623 -1.61 -14.26 -38.89
CA PRO A 623 -0.92 -13.86 -40.12
C PRO A 623 0.45 -13.24 -39.86
N ASN A 624 1.39 -13.56 -40.75
CA ASN A 624 2.76 -13.06 -40.83
C ASN A 624 2.88 -11.55 -40.61
N VAL A 625 3.63 -11.15 -39.57
CA VAL A 625 4.40 -9.91 -39.58
C VAL A 625 5.87 -10.30 -39.69
N GLN A 626 6.46 -9.96 -40.83
CA GLN A 626 7.84 -10.27 -41.18
C GLN A 626 8.81 -9.63 -40.17
N ALA A 627 9.49 -10.47 -39.39
CA ALA A 627 10.77 -10.12 -38.79
C ALA A 627 11.87 -10.61 -39.73
N GLY A 628 12.58 -9.66 -40.34
CA GLY A 628 13.79 -9.95 -41.09
C GLY A 628 14.95 -10.28 -40.16
N VAL A 629 15.70 -11.30 -40.59
CA VAL A 629 17.04 -11.76 -40.15
C VAL A 629 17.02 -12.96 -39.21
N ALA A 630 17.22 -14.11 -39.85
CA ALA A 630 17.33 -15.44 -39.29
C ALA A 630 18.68 -15.68 -38.57
N ILE A 631 18.62 -16.29 -37.39
CA ILE A 631 19.67 -17.17 -36.87
C ILE A 631 18.95 -18.43 -36.35
N SER A 632 19.32 -19.59 -36.88
CA SER A 632 18.67 -20.89 -36.62
C SER A 632 18.94 -21.42 -35.21
N PRO A 633 17.94 -21.92 -34.46
CA PRO A 633 18.16 -22.79 -33.31
C PRO A 633 18.01 -24.26 -33.73
N GLN A 634 19.11 -24.98 -33.83
CA GLN A 634 19.09 -26.43 -33.77
C GLN A 634 19.01 -26.89 -32.30
N GLY A 635 18.03 -27.75 -32.03
CA GLY A 635 18.15 -28.89 -31.10
C GLY A 635 18.23 -28.60 -29.60
N ASN A 636 17.08 -28.60 -28.92
CA ASN A 636 16.66 -29.73 -28.06
C ASN A 636 15.36 -29.40 -27.33
N ALA A 637 14.38 -30.28 -27.49
CA ALA A 637 13.17 -30.31 -26.68
C ALA A 637 13.54 -30.65 -25.24
N PHE A 638 13.29 -29.76 -24.28
CA PHE A 638 13.40 -30.08 -22.86
C PHE A 638 12.04 -30.44 -22.27
N VAL A 639 12.00 -31.67 -21.78
CA VAL A 639 10.96 -32.30 -20.99
C VAL A 639 10.65 -31.45 -19.76
N ALA A 640 9.37 -31.14 -19.52
CA ALA A 640 8.89 -30.61 -18.25
C ALA A 640 9.02 -31.70 -17.16
N ASN A 641 9.79 -31.41 -16.09
CA ASN A 641 9.88 -32.08 -14.77
C ASN A 641 11.28 -32.53 -14.26
N ALA A 642 12.40 -31.98 -14.75
CA ALA A 642 13.72 -32.17 -14.11
C ALA A 642 14.19 -30.90 -13.37
N PRO A 643 14.78 -31.01 -12.16
CA PRO A 643 15.34 -29.86 -11.44
C PRO A 643 16.57 -29.30 -12.18
N PHE A 644 16.74 -27.97 -12.17
CA PHE A 644 17.89 -27.29 -12.76
C PHE A 644 19.17 -27.66 -12.00
N ARG A 645 20.17 -28.17 -12.70
CA ARG A 645 21.41 -28.64 -12.12
C ARG A 645 22.43 -27.51 -12.09
N LEU A 646 22.63 -26.92 -10.92
CA LEU A 646 23.54 -25.80 -10.71
C LEU A 646 24.89 -26.29 -10.17
N LEU A 647 25.98 -26.02 -10.88
CA LEU A 647 27.33 -26.17 -10.35
C LEU A 647 27.78 -24.85 -9.71
N VAL A 648 28.10 -24.89 -8.42
CA VAL A 648 28.69 -23.75 -7.71
C VAL A 648 30.17 -23.99 -7.50
N GLU A 649 30.99 -23.08 -8.00
CA GLU A 649 32.44 -23.07 -7.87
C GLU A 649 32.83 -21.94 -6.91
N GLY A 650 33.23 -22.28 -5.68
CA GLY A 650 33.42 -21.22 -4.70
C GLY A 650 34.10 -21.63 -3.41
N TRP A 651 34.29 -20.63 -2.56
CA TRP A 651 34.83 -20.81 -1.22
C TRP A 651 33.74 -21.16 -0.21
N ARG A 652 34.04 -22.07 0.72
CA ARG A 652 33.22 -22.41 1.91
C ARG A 652 34.14 -22.98 2.98
N GLY A 653 33.66 -23.10 4.22
CA GLY A 653 34.41 -23.66 5.34
C GLY A 653 35.29 -22.67 6.11
N ILE A 654 35.23 -21.37 5.78
CA ILE A 654 35.95 -20.30 6.48
C ILE A 654 35.04 -19.09 6.76
N ALA A 655 35.26 -18.38 7.86
CA ALA A 655 34.50 -17.19 8.26
C ALA A 655 34.86 -15.90 7.47
N HIS A 656 35.13 -16.04 6.17
CA HIS A 656 35.47 -14.93 5.27
C HIS A 656 34.24 -14.49 4.46
N SER A 657 34.08 -13.19 4.16
CA SER A 657 32.87 -12.65 3.52
C SER A 657 32.46 -13.36 2.23
N TYR A 658 33.39 -13.70 1.33
CA TYR A 658 33.07 -14.52 0.14
C TYR A 658 32.51 -15.90 0.50
N ALA A 659 33.12 -16.57 1.47
CA ALA A 659 32.68 -17.89 1.89
C ALA A 659 31.35 -17.83 2.62
N LEU A 660 31.12 -16.84 3.49
CA LEU A 660 29.84 -16.64 4.18
C LEU A 660 28.69 -16.43 3.17
N VAL A 661 28.87 -15.53 2.21
CA VAL A 661 27.89 -15.29 1.14
C VAL A 661 27.59 -16.56 0.36
N ASN A 662 28.64 -17.26 -0.10
CA ASN A 662 28.46 -18.51 -0.84
C ASN A 662 27.76 -19.59 0.00
N GLN A 663 28.13 -19.74 1.27
CA GLN A 663 27.51 -20.72 2.17
C GLN A 663 26.02 -20.43 2.40
N TYR A 664 25.63 -19.16 2.57
CA TYR A 664 24.21 -18.80 2.66
C TYR A 664 23.44 -19.08 1.37
N GLN A 665 24.04 -18.79 0.21
CA GLN A 665 23.44 -19.08 -1.10
C GLN A 665 23.28 -20.58 -1.34
N LEU A 666 24.32 -21.36 -1.03
CA LEU A 666 24.30 -22.81 -1.08
C LEU A 666 23.20 -23.39 -0.20
N PHE A 667 23.07 -22.89 1.04
CA PHE A 667 22.01 -23.31 1.94
C PHE A 667 20.62 -22.94 1.39
N ALA A 668 20.44 -21.73 0.88
CA ALA A 668 19.17 -21.26 0.33
C ALA A 668 18.74 -22.11 -0.88
N TRP A 669 19.63 -22.35 -1.83
CA TRP A 669 19.34 -23.20 -2.99
C TRP A 669 19.13 -24.66 -2.61
N ALA A 670 19.83 -25.18 -1.59
CA ALA A 670 19.70 -26.60 -1.21
C ALA A 670 18.33 -26.93 -0.64
N ASN A 671 17.58 -25.91 -0.21
CA ASN A 671 16.20 -26.03 0.24
C ASN A 671 15.17 -25.74 -0.88
N GLN A 672 15.60 -25.55 -2.14
CA GLN A 672 14.70 -25.35 -3.28
C GLN A 672 14.52 -26.66 -4.08
N PRO A 673 13.31 -27.21 -4.20
CA PRO A 673 13.08 -28.51 -4.86
C PRO A 673 13.39 -28.50 -6.36
N ASP A 674 13.32 -27.33 -6.99
CA ASP A 674 13.57 -27.13 -8.43
C ASP A 674 15.06 -27.01 -8.77
N ILE A 675 15.96 -27.01 -7.79
CA ILE A 675 17.41 -26.87 -8.00
C ILE A 675 18.14 -28.07 -7.40
N LYS A 676 18.95 -28.73 -8.23
CA LYS A 676 19.93 -29.71 -7.78
C LYS A 676 21.31 -29.09 -7.79
N ILE A 677 21.96 -28.98 -6.63
CA ILE A 677 23.27 -28.31 -6.51
C ILE A 677 24.40 -29.33 -6.51
N PHE A 678 25.46 -28.98 -7.24
CA PHE A 678 26.78 -29.55 -7.10
C PHE A 678 27.75 -28.46 -6.63
N HIS A 679 28.74 -28.83 -5.82
CA HIS A 679 29.76 -27.87 -5.38
C HIS A 679 31.16 -28.33 -5.77
N ARG A 680 31.97 -27.37 -6.25
CA ARG A 680 33.41 -27.53 -6.46
C ARG A 680 34.15 -26.48 -5.62
N ASP A 681 34.92 -26.95 -4.65
CA ASP A 681 35.74 -26.09 -3.80
C ASP A 681 36.86 -25.43 -4.63
N ALA A 682 36.91 -24.10 -4.61
CA ALA A 682 37.98 -23.33 -5.25
C ALA A 682 39.17 -23.15 -4.30
N PRO A 683 40.42 -23.10 -4.80
CA PRO A 683 41.59 -22.88 -3.95
C PRO A 683 41.50 -21.52 -3.23
N PHE A 684 41.84 -21.50 -1.96
CA PHE A 684 41.91 -20.26 -1.18
C PHE A 684 43.07 -19.37 -1.63
N LEU A 685 42.88 -18.06 -1.51
CA LEU A 685 43.91 -17.07 -1.84
C LEU A 685 45.13 -17.17 -0.92
N LEU A 686 44.90 -17.39 0.38
CA LEU A 686 45.95 -17.59 1.36
C LEU A 686 46.05 -19.08 1.74
N PRO A 687 47.22 -19.73 1.58
CA PRO A 687 47.38 -21.15 1.92
C PRO A 687 46.95 -21.51 3.34
N ARG A 688 47.19 -20.63 4.32
CA ARG A 688 46.80 -20.85 5.74
C ARG A 688 45.27 -21.02 5.95
N TRP A 689 44.45 -20.54 5.02
CA TRP A 689 42.99 -20.70 5.10
C TRP A 689 42.55 -22.14 4.78
N SER A 690 43.46 -22.98 4.26
CA SER A 690 43.22 -24.41 4.06
C SER A 690 43.67 -25.29 5.23
N GLU A 691 44.26 -24.71 6.29
CA GLU A 691 44.78 -25.47 7.42
C GLU A 691 43.65 -26.12 8.26
N PRO A 692 43.85 -27.32 8.84
CA PRO A 692 42.88 -27.95 9.71
C PRO A 692 42.53 -27.07 10.93
N GLY A 693 41.25 -26.89 11.21
CA GLY A 693 40.77 -26.12 12.38
C GLY A 693 40.08 -24.79 12.05
N GLN A 694 40.08 -24.37 10.79
CA GLN A 694 39.26 -23.24 10.35
C GLN A 694 37.76 -23.51 10.59
N LYS A 695 37.03 -22.47 10.97
CA LYS A 695 35.57 -22.51 11.20
C LYS A 695 34.86 -21.82 10.04
N SER A 696 33.73 -22.39 9.61
CA SER A 696 32.86 -21.81 8.56
C SER A 696 32.27 -20.46 8.93
N GLY A 697 32.22 -20.16 10.23
CA GLY A 697 31.52 -19.01 10.78
C GLY A 697 29.99 -19.17 10.84
N LEU A 698 29.42 -20.34 10.51
CA LEU A 698 27.97 -20.59 10.60
C LEU A 698 27.61 -21.50 11.80
N PRO A 699 26.34 -21.52 12.24
CA PRO A 699 25.88 -22.46 13.26
C PRO A 699 26.02 -23.93 12.80
N SER A 700 26.20 -24.85 13.75
CA SER A 700 26.51 -26.26 13.46
C SER A 700 25.51 -26.97 12.53
N HIS A 701 24.23 -26.59 12.57
CA HIS A 701 23.19 -27.17 11.72
C HIS A 701 23.26 -26.70 10.25
N TYR A 702 23.75 -25.48 10.00
CA TYR A 702 24.09 -25.03 8.64
C TYR A 702 25.28 -25.82 8.09
N ASP A 703 26.33 -25.95 8.91
CA ASP A 703 27.56 -26.66 8.54
C ASP A 703 27.31 -28.11 8.16
N GLN A 704 26.49 -28.84 8.93
CA GLN A 704 26.17 -30.22 8.63
C GLN A 704 25.49 -30.37 7.26
N LYS A 705 24.55 -29.48 6.93
CA LYS A 705 23.88 -29.49 5.62
C LYS A 705 24.82 -29.12 4.49
N LEU A 706 25.71 -28.14 4.69
CA LEU A 706 26.67 -27.73 3.67
C LEU A 706 27.74 -28.80 3.39
N ARG A 707 28.18 -29.53 4.42
CA ARG A 707 29.08 -30.69 4.27
C ARG A 707 28.41 -31.88 3.57
N ALA A 708 27.09 -31.99 3.66
CA ALA A 708 26.32 -33.02 2.98
C ALA A 708 26.04 -32.73 1.50
N LEU A 709 26.39 -31.54 1.00
CA LEU A 709 26.25 -31.21 -0.42
C LEU A 709 27.11 -32.13 -1.28
N THR A 710 26.54 -32.59 -2.39
CA THR A 710 27.21 -33.51 -3.33
C THR A 710 28.45 -32.85 -3.93
N PRO A 711 29.66 -33.39 -3.70
CA PRO A 711 30.85 -32.94 -4.41
C PRO A 711 30.69 -33.21 -5.91
N TRP A 712 31.15 -32.28 -6.74
CA TRP A 712 31.13 -32.48 -8.18
C TRP A 712 32.31 -33.36 -8.63
N HIS A 713 32.02 -34.50 -9.27
CA HIS A 713 32.96 -35.48 -9.82
C HIS A 713 32.87 -35.61 -11.35
N GLY A 714 32.24 -34.64 -12.03
CA GLY A 714 32.05 -34.64 -13.48
C GLY A 714 30.61 -34.85 -13.93
N GLU A 715 29.64 -34.74 -13.03
CA GLU A 715 28.22 -34.85 -13.35
C GLU A 715 27.77 -33.72 -14.31
N ALA A 716 26.86 -34.06 -15.22
CA ALA A 716 26.27 -33.10 -16.14
C ALA A 716 25.44 -32.04 -15.37
N HIS A 717 25.60 -30.78 -15.74
CA HIS A 717 24.96 -29.61 -15.14
C HIS A 717 24.42 -28.66 -16.22
N ASP A 718 23.56 -27.72 -15.83
CA ASP A 718 22.84 -26.81 -16.73
C ASP A 718 23.37 -25.37 -16.63
N GLY A 719 23.97 -24.98 -15.50
CA GLY A 719 24.57 -23.66 -15.30
C GLY A 719 25.66 -23.66 -14.23
N VAL A 720 26.47 -22.59 -14.22
CA VAL A 720 27.62 -22.43 -13.34
C VAL A 720 27.56 -21.09 -12.61
N PHE A 721 27.73 -21.12 -11.29
CA PHE A 721 27.91 -19.92 -10.47
C PHE A 721 29.30 -19.90 -9.83
N ARG A 722 30.08 -18.85 -10.08
CA ARG A 722 31.46 -18.71 -9.59
C ARG A 722 31.56 -17.65 -8.51
N ILE A 723 32.06 -18.00 -7.33
CA ILE A 723 32.21 -17.09 -6.19
C ILE A 723 33.50 -17.40 -5.40
N HIS A 724 34.62 -16.88 -5.89
CA HIS A 724 35.92 -16.94 -5.24
C HIS A 724 36.85 -15.84 -5.78
N SER A 725 37.96 -15.61 -5.08
CA SER A 725 39.03 -14.71 -5.51
C SER A 725 40.35 -15.49 -5.67
N PRO A 726 41.17 -15.27 -6.71
CA PRO A 726 40.99 -14.32 -7.80
C PRO A 726 39.81 -14.69 -8.71
N PHE A 727 39.18 -13.68 -9.34
CA PHE A 727 38.01 -13.88 -10.20
C PHE A 727 38.30 -14.79 -11.40
N ASN A 728 37.32 -15.59 -11.80
CA ASN A 728 37.43 -16.51 -12.93
C ASN A 728 36.43 -16.16 -14.05
N LEU A 729 36.92 -15.43 -15.06
CA LEU A 729 36.19 -15.10 -16.28
C LEU A 729 36.54 -16.03 -17.46
N GLN A 730 36.97 -17.27 -17.21
CA GLN A 730 37.16 -18.24 -18.30
C GLN A 730 35.82 -18.48 -19.01
N PRO A 731 35.72 -18.25 -20.34
CA PRO A 731 34.48 -18.46 -21.08
C PRO A 731 34.04 -19.92 -21.02
N ASP A 732 32.73 -20.12 -20.96
CA ASP A 732 32.09 -21.42 -21.12
C ASP A 732 30.90 -21.20 -22.05
N SER A 733 31.00 -21.69 -23.28
CA SER A 733 29.94 -21.56 -24.28
C SER A 733 28.90 -22.69 -24.17
N ALA A 734 29.18 -23.74 -23.39
CA ALA A 734 28.28 -24.88 -23.22
C ALA A 734 27.25 -24.62 -22.12
N HIS A 735 27.59 -23.80 -21.13
CA HIS A 735 26.72 -23.52 -19.98
C HIS A 735 26.52 -22.02 -19.78
N ARG A 736 25.44 -21.67 -19.09
CA ARG A 736 25.25 -20.29 -18.63
C ARG A 736 26.06 -20.06 -17.37
N VAL A 737 26.93 -19.05 -17.39
CA VAL A 737 27.83 -18.73 -16.27
C VAL A 737 27.49 -17.38 -15.66
N ALA A 738 27.41 -17.33 -14.33
CA ALA A 738 27.42 -16.07 -13.57
C ALA A 738 28.61 -16.05 -12.62
N THR A 739 29.40 -14.98 -12.66
CA THR A 739 30.57 -14.80 -11.80
C THR A 739 30.30 -13.67 -10.82
N PHE A 740 30.32 -13.98 -9.52
CA PHE A 740 30.25 -13.00 -8.46
C PHE A 740 31.56 -12.21 -8.38
N MET A 741 31.48 -10.92 -8.68
CA MET A 741 32.60 -10.00 -8.61
C MET A 741 32.24 -8.83 -7.71
N VAL A 742 33.15 -8.49 -6.79
CA VAL A 742 33.02 -7.31 -5.96
C VAL A 742 34.37 -6.66 -5.79
N THR A 743 34.38 -5.35 -5.93
CA THR A 743 35.55 -4.53 -5.69
C THR A 743 35.12 -3.26 -4.96
N GLU A 744 35.89 -2.90 -3.94
CA GLU A 744 35.61 -1.76 -3.10
C GLU A 744 36.11 -0.46 -3.76
N MET A 745 37.26 -0.51 -4.43
CA MET A 745 37.94 0.68 -4.96
C MET A 745 38.32 0.60 -6.44
N GLY A 746 38.09 -0.54 -7.09
CA GLY A 746 38.73 -0.93 -8.35
C GLY A 746 39.64 -2.16 -8.18
N LEU A 747 40.06 -2.77 -9.28
CA LEU A 747 40.96 -3.93 -9.24
C LEU A 747 42.42 -3.49 -9.29
N ASN A 748 43.31 -4.23 -8.62
CA ASN A 748 44.75 -4.00 -8.71
C ASN A 748 45.25 -4.24 -10.15
N PRO A 749 46.42 -3.68 -10.54
CA PRO A 749 46.93 -3.80 -11.91
C PRO A 749 47.12 -5.24 -12.39
N ASP A 750 47.54 -6.15 -11.52
CA ASP A 750 47.77 -7.55 -11.88
C ASP A 750 46.45 -8.27 -12.23
N ASP A 751 45.40 -8.04 -11.44
CA ASP A 751 44.06 -8.53 -11.71
C ASP A 751 43.46 -7.92 -12.97
N VAL A 752 43.65 -6.62 -13.21
CA VAL A 752 43.21 -5.98 -14.46
C VAL A 752 43.91 -6.61 -15.65
N ASN A 753 45.24 -6.76 -15.61
CA ASN A 753 46.02 -7.35 -16.70
C ASN A 753 45.63 -8.81 -16.96
N ARG A 754 45.34 -9.57 -15.91
CA ARG A 754 44.90 -10.96 -15.99
C ARG A 754 43.48 -11.11 -16.55
N LEU A 755 42.54 -10.23 -16.16
CA LEU A 755 41.12 -10.35 -16.50
C LEU A 755 40.76 -9.67 -17.82
N ARG A 756 41.38 -8.53 -18.15
CA ARG A 756 41.09 -7.76 -19.37
C ARG A 756 41.03 -8.58 -20.66
N PRO A 757 41.95 -9.53 -20.95
CA PRO A 757 41.85 -10.34 -22.17
C PRO A 757 40.68 -11.34 -22.15
N LEU A 758 40.10 -11.63 -20.97
CA LEU A 758 39.01 -12.58 -20.79
C LEU A 758 37.62 -11.93 -20.78
N ILE A 759 37.51 -10.63 -20.49
CA ILE A 759 36.22 -9.92 -20.33
C ILE A 759 35.32 -10.11 -21.57
N ARG A 760 35.84 -9.76 -22.75
CA ARG A 760 35.05 -9.83 -23.99
C ARG A 760 34.70 -11.27 -24.37
N PRO A 761 35.65 -12.23 -24.41
CA PRO A 761 35.31 -13.64 -24.62
C PRO A 761 34.27 -14.19 -23.65
N TYR A 762 34.32 -13.79 -22.38
CA TYR A 762 33.36 -14.21 -21.35
C TYR A 762 31.96 -13.67 -21.63
N GLN A 763 31.86 -12.39 -22.00
CA GLN A 763 30.57 -11.77 -22.34
C GLN A 763 30.00 -12.32 -23.65
N ASP A 764 30.85 -12.54 -24.65
CA ASP A 764 30.48 -13.11 -25.95
C ASP A 764 29.95 -14.56 -25.80
N SER A 765 30.42 -15.30 -24.78
CA SER A 765 29.87 -16.63 -24.44
C SER A 765 28.57 -16.58 -23.63
N GLY A 766 28.01 -15.39 -23.37
CA GLY A 766 26.80 -15.20 -22.56
C GLY A 766 27.04 -15.18 -21.05
N GLY A 767 28.30 -15.03 -20.61
CA GLY A 767 28.70 -14.91 -19.22
C GLY A 767 28.19 -13.61 -18.57
N LEU A 768 27.70 -13.73 -17.34
CA LEU A 768 27.14 -12.62 -16.56
C LEU A 768 28.04 -12.31 -15.37
N VAL A 769 28.09 -11.05 -14.96
CA VAL A 769 28.75 -10.64 -13.72
C VAL A 769 27.68 -10.26 -12.71
N VAL A 770 27.82 -10.73 -11.47
CA VAL A 770 26.93 -10.39 -10.37
C VAL A 770 27.73 -9.66 -9.30
N THR A 771 27.18 -8.57 -8.77
CA THR A 771 27.84 -7.75 -7.76
C THR A 771 26.84 -7.26 -6.71
N PRO A 772 27.23 -7.01 -5.45
CA PRO A 772 26.26 -6.76 -4.39
C PRO A 772 25.78 -5.31 -4.26
N SER A 773 26.42 -4.37 -4.95
CA SER A 773 26.06 -2.95 -4.84
C SER A 773 26.24 -2.18 -6.14
N ARG A 774 25.50 -1.07 -6.27
CA ARG A 774 25.68 -0.12 -7.37
C ARG A 774 27.08 0.51 -7.34
N TRP A 775 27.65 0.70 -6.16
CA TRP A 775 29.04 1.16 -5.99
C TRP A 775 30.03 0.18 -6.63
N ALA A 776 29.95 -1.11 -6.30
CA ALA A 776 30.82 -2.13 -6.88
C ALA A 776 30.59 -2.28 -8.39
N LYS A 777 29.33 -2.17 -8.86
CA LYS A 777 29.02 -2.15 -10.31
C LYS A 777 29.77 -1.04 -11.03
N ALA A 778 29.76 0.19 -10.51
CA ALA A 778 30.48 1.30 -11.13
C ALA A 778 31.98 1.01 -11.26
N ARG A 779 32.60 0.46 -10.20
CA ARG A 779 34.03 0.08 -10.21
C ARG A 779 34.36 -1.06 -11.18
N LEU A 780 33.44 -1.99 -11.41
CA LEU A 780 33.59 -3.05 -12.41
C LEU A 780 33.42 -2.51 -13.84
N THR A 781 32.57 -1.50 -14.04
CA THR A 781 32.47 -0.79 -15.32
C THR A 781 33.78 -0.06 -15.65
N ASP A 782 34.42 0.58 -14.65
CA ASP A 782 35.66 1.34 -14.82
C ASP A 782 36.83 0.48 -15.39
N ILE A 783 36.81 -0.83 -15.19
CA ILE A 783 37.84 -1.76 -15.70
C ILE A 783 37.49 -2.39 -17.06
N GLY A 784 36.35 -2.03 -17.66
CA GLY A 784 35.96 -2.41 -19.03
C GLY A 784 34.93 -3.53 -19.14
N ILE A 785 34.25 -3.91 -18.05
CA ILE A 785 33.11 -4.84 -18.11
C ILE A 785 31.86 -4.04 -18.52
N ALA A 786 31.24 -4.41 -19.63
CA ALA A 786 30.04 -3.72 -20.13
C ALA A 786 28.90 -3.72 -19.08
N GLN A 787 28.27 -2.55 -18.88
CA GLN A 787 27.27 -2.32 -17.83
C GLN A 787 26.07 -3.25 -17.91
N GLU A 788 25.70 -3.66 -19.13
CA GLU A 788 24.59 -4.56 -19.46
C GLU A 788 24.87 -5.99 -19.00
N GLY A 789 26.15 -6.35 -18.85
CA GLY A 789 26.59 -7.65 -18.35
C GLY A 789 26.72 -7.74 -16.83
N ILE A 790 26.47 -6.65 -16.09
CA ILE A 790 26.63 -6.58 -14.63
C ILE A 790 25.27 -6.43 -13.94
N PHE A 791 24.92 -7.41 -13.11
CA PHE A 791 23.68 -7.45 -12.32
C PHE A 791 23.98 -7.10 -10.86
N VAL A 792 23.23 -6.14 -10.32
CA VAL A 792 23.30 -5.82 -8.88
C VAL A 792 22.34 -6.73 -8.14
N VAL A 793 22.87 -7.59 -7.27
CA VAL A 793 22.09 -8.49 -6.42
C VAL A 793 22.60 -8.35 -4.99
N PRO A 794 21.87 -7.66 -4.10
CA PRO A 794 22.33 -7.35 -2.75
C PRO A 794 22.54 -8.63 -1.94
N HIS A 795 23.30 -8.53 -0.85
CA HIS A 795 23.42 -9.63 0.10
C HIS A 795 22.14 -9.82 0.90
N GLY A 796 21.93 -11.05 1.38
CA GLY A 796 20.80 -11.38 2.21
C GLY A 796 21.11 -11.35 3.70
N ILE A 797 20.08 -11.60 4.50
CA ILE A 797 20.14 -11.78 5.95
C ILE A 797 19.45 -13.09 6.35
N SER A 798 19.95 -13.67 7.44
CA SER A 798 19.38 -14.87 8.07
C SER A 798 18.64 -14.45 9.34
N SER A 799 17.32 -14.33 9.26
CA SER A 799 16.47 -13.84 10.35
C SER A 799 16.39 -14.79 11.55
N ASP A 800 16.82 -16.04 11.38
CA ASP A 800 17.02 -17.03 12.44
C ASP A 800 18.32 -16.81 13.23
N ILE A 801 19.27 -16.03 12.69
CA ILE A 801 20.57 -15.74 13.30
C ILE A 801 20.66 -14.29 13.75
N PHE A 802 20.19 -13.33 12.94
CA PHE A 802 20.24 -11.90 13.24
C PHE A 802 18.82 -11.36 13.40
N PHE A 803 18.49 -11.02 14.65
CA PHE A 803 17.19 -10.52 15.05
C PHE A 803 17.32 -9.71 16.33
N PRO A 804 16.35 -8.82 16.63
CA PRO A 804 16.43 -7.95 17.79
C PRO A 804 16.17 -8.75 19.07
N LEU A 805 16.99 -8.49 20.08
CA LEU A 805 16.91 -9.11 21.39
C LEU A 805 15.91 -8.40 22.30
N PRO A 806 15.22 -9.13 23.19
CA PRO A 806 14.46 -8.54 24.29
C PRO A 806 15.31 -7.61 25.16
N VAL A 807 14.69 -6.55 25.69
CA VAL A 807 15.39 -5.49 26.46
C VAL A 807 16.16 -6.05 27.66
N ASN A 808 15.57 -7.00 28.37
CA ASN A 808 16.21 -7.67 29.52
C ASN A 808 17.45 -8.47 29.11
N GLN A 809 17.45 -9.13 27.95
CA GLN A 809 18.63 -9.84 27.45
C GLN A 809 19.73 -8.85 27.04
N ARG A 810 19.36 -7.77 26.34
CA ARG A 810 20.28 -6.68 25.99
C ARG A 810 20.95 -6.08 27.24
N GLN A 811 20.17 -5.78 28.27
CA GLN A 811 20.69 -5.26 29.55
C GLN A 811 21.61 -6.27 30.24
N ALA A 812 21.24 -7.55 30.30
CA ALA A 812 22.08 -8.59 30.88
C ALA A 812 23.44 -8.72 30.17
N ILE A 813 23.45 -8.67 28.83
CA ILE A 813 24.69 -8.70 28.04
C ILE A 813 25.56 -7.47 28.36
N ARG A 814 24.96 -6.26 28.37
CA ARG A 814 25.68 -5.02 28.72
C ARG A 814 26.33 -5.11 30.10
N SER A 815 25.57 -5.55 31.12
CA SER A 815 26.10 -5.73 32.46
C SER A 815 27.20 -6.78 32.53
N SER A 816 27.07 -7.90 31.81
CA SER A 816 28.08 -8.97 31.77
C SER A 816 29.43 -8.51 31.19
N LEU A 817 29.40 -7.50 30.33
CA LEU A 817 30.59 -6.91 29.71
C LEU A 817 31.11 -5.67 30.45
N GLY A 818 30.45 -5.27 31.54
CA GLY A 818 30.84 -4.14 32.39
C GLY A 818 30.36 -2.76 31.90
N PHE A 819 29.32 -2.71 31.05
CA PHE A 819 28.71 -1.46 30.59
C PHE A 819 27.54 -1.05 31.50
N ASN A 820 27.40 0.26 31.72
CA ASN A 820 26.32 0.86 32.48
C ASN A 820 25.09 1.14 31.59
N GLU A 821 23.91 1.30 32.19
CA GLU A 821 22.68 1.59 31.45
C GLU A 821 22.74 2.91 30.66
N GLY A 822 23.42 3.93 31.19
CA GLY A 822 23.60 5.23 30.55
C GLY A 822 24.77 5.32 29.55
N ASP A 823 25.51 4.24 29.33
CA ASP A 823 26.58 4.21 28.32
C ASP A 823 25.99 4.21 26.91
N VAL A 824 26.58 5.02 26.01
CA VAL A 824 26.25 5.04 24.59
C VAL A 824 27.36 4.33 23.83
N ILE A 825 27.02 3.18 23.23
CA ILE A 825 27.99 2.25 22.65
C ILE A 825 27.99 2.35 21.13
N PHE A 826 29.11 2.76 20.56
CA PHE A 826 29.39 2.70 19.13
C PHE A 826 30.14 1.41 18.80
N LEU A 827 29.73 0.72 17.73
CA LEU A 827 30.30 -0.55 17.31
C LEU A 827 30.80 -0.48 15.87
N ASN A 828 31.96 -1.05 15.60
CA ASN A 828 32.35 -1.43 14.24
C ASN A 828 32.83 -2.89 14.20
N VAL A 829 32.54 -3.58 13.09
CA VAL A 829 33.02 -4.93 12.80
C VAL A 829 33.81 -4.88 11.49
N GLY A 830 35.14 -4.98 11.58
CA GLY A 830 36.01 -4.86 10.43
C GLY A 830 37.50 -4.92 10.77
N ALA A 831 38.31 -5.32 9.79
CA ALA A 831 39.76 -5.26 9.90
C ALA A 831 40.27 -3.81 9.84
N GLY A 832 41.43 -3.54 10.47
CA GLY A 832 42.08 -2.22 10.49
C GLY A 832 42.73 -1.79 9.16
N PHE A 833 42.10 -2.10 8.03
CA PHE A 833 42.55 -1.64 6.72
C PHE A 833 42.12 -0.18 6.47
N TRP A 834 42.95 0.56 5.73
CA TRP A 834 42.73 1.97 5.44
C TRP A 834 41.36 2.26 4.81
N ASN A 835 40.90 1.40 3.91
CA ASN A 835 39.61 1.58 3.23
C ASN A 835 38.40 1.41 4.16
N LYS A 836 38.56 0.77 5.32
CA LYS A 836 37.49 0.60 6.33
C LYS A 836 37.32 1.84 7.21
N GLY A 837 38.27 2.78 7.18
CA GLY A 837 38.17 4.09 7.83
C GLY A 837 38.15 4.05 9.37
N LEU A 838 38.68 2.99 9.99
CA LEU A 838 38.69 2.88 11.46
C LEU A 838 39.53 3.97 12.12
N ASP A 839 40.55 4.50 11.43
CA ASP A 839 41.34 5.64 11.87
C ASP A 839 40.46 6.89 12.05
N VAL A 840 39.57 7.16 11.09
CA VAL A 840 38.61 8.27 11.15
C VAL A 840 37.64 8.10 12.32
N LEU A 841 37.14 6.87 12.52
CA LEU A 841 36.26 6.56 13.65
C LEU A 841 36.95 6.78 15.00
N VAL A 842 38.18 6.31 15.16
CA VAL A 842 38.93 6.43 16.42
C VAL A 842 39.24 7.89 16.72
N ARG A 843 39.68 8.68 15.74
CA ARG A 843 39.92 10.12 15.92
C ARG A 843 38.63 10.87 16.29
N ALA A 844 37.54 10.64 15.54
CA ALA A 844 36.26 11.28 15.83
C ALA A 844 35.72 10.89 17.23
N PHE A 845 35.78 9.60 17.59
CA PHE A 845 35.39 9.12 18.91
C PHE A 845 36.22 9.78 20.03
N ALA A 846 37.54 9.91 19.84
CA ALA A 846 38.40 10.53 20.85
C ALA A 846 38.01 11.98 21.15
N HIS A 847 37.66 12.76 20.12
CA HIS A 847 37.17 14.13 20.28
C HIS A 847 35.85 14.20 21.04
N VAL A 848 34.93 13.28 20.78
CA VAL A 848 33.62 13.24 21.47
C VAL A 848 33.75 12.75 22.90
N ARG A 849 34.51 11.66 23.11
CA ARG A 849 34.77 11.05 24.41
C ARG A 849 35.43 12.03 25.38
N HIS A 850 36.24 12.98 24.89
CA HIS A 850 36.81 14.04 25.72
C HIS A 850 35.74 14.84 26.49
N SER A 851 34.58 15.08 25.86
CA SER A 851 33.45 15.82 26.45
C SER A 851 32.31 14.94 27.00
N ALA A 852 32.28 13.64 26.67
CA ALA A 852 31.18 12.73 27.01
C ALA A 852 31.69 11.40 27.61
N PRO A 853 31.79 11.27 28.95
CA PRO A 853 32.41 10.12 29.59
C PRO A 853 31.64 8.79 29.48
N ASN A 854 30.35 8.86 29.15
CA ASN A 854 29.49 7.70 28.91
C ASN A 854 29.60 7.13 27.48
N ALA A 855 30.36 7.77 26.58
CA ALA A 855 30.60 7.23 25.24
C ALA A 855 31.58 6.05 25.30
N LYS A 856 31.25 4.93 24.66
CA LYS A 856 32.09 3.72 24.55
C LYS A 856 32.25 3.32 23.09
N LEU A 857 33.41 2.79 22.72
CA LEU A 857 33.69 2.28 21.39
C LEU A 857 34.11 0.81 21.45
N ILE A 858 33.46 -0.03 20.63
CA ILE A 858 33.83 -1.41 20.44
C ILE A 858 34.27 -1.62 19.00
N LEU A 859 35.47 -2.19 18.82
CA LEU A 859 36.02 -2.56 17.53
C LEU A 859 36.21 -4.07 17.50
N LYS A 860 35.33 -4.77 16.77
CA LYS A 860 35.52 -6.19 16.48
C LYS A 860 36.43 -6.33 15.26
N ASP A 861 37.68 -6.72 15.49
CA ASP A 861 38.62 -6.91 14.39
C ASP A 861 38.51 -8.32 13.76
N GLN A 862 39.34 -8.60 12.75
CA GLN A 862 39.40 -9.90 12.08
C GLN A 862 40.82 -10.49 12.12
N THR A 863 41.49 -10.37 13.28
CA THR A 863 42.87 -10.82 13.50
C THR A 863 43.05 -12.31 13.20
N SER A 864 42.07 -13.15 13.51
CA SER A 864 42.11 -14.59 13.22
C SER A 864 42.23 -14.92 11.73
N ILE A 865 41.60 -14.12 10.86
CA ILE A 865 41.57 -14.34 9.42
C ILE A 865 42.78 -13.68 8.74
N TYR A 866 43.13 -12.46 9.14
CA TYR A 866 44.16 -11.65 8.48
C TYR A 866 45.51 -11.67 9.20
N GLY A 867 45.58 -12.08 10.45
CA GLY A 867 46.81 -12.13 11.26
C GLY A 867 47.30 -10.77 11.75
N VAL A 868 46.51 -9.71 11.58
CA VAL A 868 46.87 -8.34 11.93
C VAL A 868 45.81 -7.75 12.87
N SER A 869 46.26 -7.31 14.05
CA SER A 869 45.40 -6.69 15.06
C SER A 869 45.22 -5.20 14.82
N SER A 870 44.01 -4.70 15.06
CA SER A 870 43.70 -3.26 14.96
C SER A 870 44.25 -2.43 16.12
N GLN A 871 44.80 -3.06 17.18
CA GLN A 871 45.27 -2.34 18.38
C GLN A 871 46.31 -1.27 18.08
N ARG A 872 47.28 -1.57 17.21
CA ARG A 872 48.33 -0.61 16.86
C ARG A 872 47.76 0.61 16.14
N MET A 873 46.86 0.38 15.18
CA MET A 873 46.16 1.44 14.46
C MET A 873 45.35 2.34 15.40
N VAL A 874 44.67 1.77 16.41
CA VAL A 874 43.94 2.55 17.43
C VAL A 874 44.90 3.47 18.19
N ILE A 875 46.04 2.95 18.65
CA ILE A 875 47.04 3.74 19.37
C ILE A 875 47.56 4.87 18.49
N ASP A 876 47.94 4.57 17.25
CA ASP A 876 48.48 5.56 16.32
C ASP A 876 47.45 6.65 16.00
N ALA A 877 46.20 6.29 15.71
CA ALA A 877 45.10 7.23 15.47
C ALA A 877 44.82 8.12 16.69
N LEU A 878 44.89 7.59 17.92
CA LEU A 878 44.76 8.40 19.14
C LEU A 878 45.91 9.40 19.28
N HIS A 879 47.15 8.99 19.00
CA HIS A 879 48.31 9.88 19.04
C HIS A 879 48.19 11.03 18.04
N GLU A 880 47.60 10.80 16.86
CA GLU A 880 47.37 11.82 15.84
C GLU A 880 46.44 12.96 16.32
N THR A 881 45.51 12.66 17.23
CA THR A 881 44.58 13.68 17.78
C THR A 881 45.28 14.74 18.64
N LYS A 882 46.48 14.43 19.17
CA LYS A 882 47.23 15.28 20.09
C LYS A 882 46.47 15.67 21.37
N LEU A 883 45.44 14.92 21.76
CA LEU A 883 44.69 15.15 22.99
C LEU A 883 45.49 14.71 24.24
N PRO A 884 45.57 15.54 25.30
CA PRO A 884 46.32 15.20 26.51
C PRO A 884 45.73 14.03 27.31
N SER A 885 44.49 13.63 27.01
CA SER A 885 43.74 12.54 27.67
C SER A 885 43.73 11.22 26.88
N ALA A 886 44.59 11.07 25.86
CA ALA A 886 44.60 9.88 24.98
C ALA A 886 44.71 8.54 25.74
N GLY A 887 45.49 8.50 26.84
CA GLY A 887 45.63 7.30 27.68
C GLY A 887 44.36 6.93 28.46
N ASP A 888 43.52 7.91 28.82
CA ASP A 888 42.24 7.66 29.47
C ASP A 888 41.16 7.28 28.46
N ILE A 889 41.15 7.91 27.28
CA ILE A 889 40.24 7.56 26.17
C ILE A 889 40.46 6.12 25.72
N LEU A 890 41.72 5.66 25.69
CA LEU A 890 42.06 4.27 25.30
C LEU A 890 41.35 3.23 26.18
N LYS A 891 41.05 3.54 27.45
CA LYS A 891 40.34 2.62 28.37
C LYS A 891 38.88 2.38 27.97
N ASP A 892 38.29 3.29 27.19
CA ASP A 892 36.90 3.22 26.71
C ASP A 892 36.78 2.70 25.27
N ILE A 893 37.90 2.30 24.66
CA ILE A 893 37.94 1.60 23.38
C ILE A 893 38.25 0.12 23.64
N ARG A 894 37.29 -0.76 23.35
CA ARG A 894 37.48 -2.21 23.47
C ARG A 894 37.72 -2.84 22.09
N VAL A 895 38.91 -3.39 21.88
CA VAL A 895 39.25 -4.16 20.66
C VAL A 895 39.05 -5.65 20.91
N ILE A 896 38.18 -6.29 20.13
CA ILE A 896 37.87 -7.73 20.25
C ILE A 896 38.57 -8.50 19.11
N GLY A 897 39.69 -9.13 19.46
CA GLY A 897 40.53 -9.89 18.52
C GLY A 897 40.12 -11.35 18.30
N SER A 898 39.36 -11.92 19.23
CA SER A 898 38.95 -13.33 19.22
C SER A 898 37.85 -13.60 18.19
N ASP A 899 37.75 -14.85 17.72
CA ASP A 899 36.59 -15.27 16.93
C ASP A 899 35.31 -15.23 17.77
N LEU A 900 34.22 -14.76 17.16
CA LEU A 900 32.88 -14.81 17.73
C LEU A 900 32.02 -15.78 16.92
N SER A 901 31.15 -16.53 17.59
CA SER A 901 30.04 -17.20 16.91
C SER A 901 29.05 -16.14 16.38
N LEU A 902 28.18 -16.52 15.44
CA LEU A 902 27.16 -15.57 14.97
C LEU A 902 26.16 -15.19 16.07
N ASP A 903 25.91 -16.07 17.04
CA ASP A 903 25.09 -15.73 18.21
C ASP A 903 25.76 -14.61 19.02
N GLN A 904 27.06 -14.73 19.27
CA GLN A 904 27.85 -13.71 19.95
C GLN A 904 27.96 -12.42 19.13
N LEU A 905 28.01 -12.53 17.80
CA LEU A 905 28.01 -11.38 16.90
C LEU A 905 26.64 -10.67 16.90
N ARG A 906 25.53 -11.41 16.89
CA ARG A 906 24.17 -10.87 17.08
C ARG A 906 24.06 -10.15 18.43
N GLU A 907 24.56 -10.75 19.50
CA GLU A 907 24.59 -10.11 20.84
C GLU A 907 25.38 -8.80 20.80
N LEU A 908 26.52 -8.79 20.09
CA LEU A 908 27.34 -7.59 19.91
C LEU A 908 26.61 -6.49 19.14
N PHE A 909 25.89 -6.82 18.06
CA PHE A 909 25.07 -5.84 17.35
C PHE A 909 23.97 -5.29 18.26
N ASN A 910 23.24 -6.15 18.97
CA ASN A 910 22.10 -5.76 19.82
C ASN A 910 22.50 -4.92 21.04
N LEU A 911 23.70 -5.13 21.60
CA LEU A 911 24.15 -4.36 22.75
C LEU A 911 24.58 -2.94 22.36
N ALA A 912 25.00 -2.72 21.11
CA ALA A 912 25.38 -1.40 20.63
C ALA A 912 24.16 -0.47 20.55
N ASP A 913 24.40 0.84 20.62
CA ASP A 913 23.39 1.85 20.29
C ASP A 913 23.45 2.22 18.82
N TYR A 914 24.66 2.22 18.24
CA TYR A 914 24.90 2.50 16.84
C TYR A 914 26.01 1.61 16.27
N TYR A 915 25.80 1.13 15.06
CA TYR A 915 26.86 0.54 14.25
C TYR A 915 27.50 1.63 13.38
N THR A 916 28.77 1.98 13.59
CA THR A 916 29.42 3.11 12.93
C THR A 916 30.50 2.63 11.96
N SER A 917 30.35 2.95 10.68
CA SER A 917 31.30 2.56 9.62
C SER A 917 31.58 3.73 8.68
N PRO A 918 32.55 4.60 9.03
CA PRO A 918 33.03 5.67 8.16
C PRO A 918 34.02 5.12 7.12
N TYR A 919 33.59 4.13 6.35
CA TYR A 919 34.45 3.50 5.36
C TYR A 919 34.82 4.49 4.25
N ARG A 920 36.02 4.34 3.70
CA ARG A 920 36.41 5.01 2.46
C ARG A 920 35.95 4.25 1.23
N ALA A 921 35.94 2.93 1.34
CA ALA A 921 35.38 2.05 0.33
C ALA A 921 34.95 0.72 0.95
N GLU A 922 33.75 0.28 0.57
CA GLU A 922 33.15 -0.98 1.01
C GLU A 922 32.47 -1.63 -0.20
N GLY A 923 32.39 -2.96 -0.18
CA GLY A 923 31.82 -3.73 -1.27
C GLY A 923 30.80 -4.76 -0.80
N PHE A 924 30.96 -5.31 0.41
CA PHE A 924 30.11 -6.39 0.92
C PHE A 924 28.99 -5.89 1.83
N ASN A 925 29.22 -4.84 2.60
CA ASN A 925 28.23 -4.27 3.51
C ASN A 925 27.53 -5.25 4.51
N LEU A 926 28.04 -6.47 4.69
CA LEU A 926 27.38 -7.50 5.52
C LEU A 926 27.16 -7.05 6.98
N PRO A 927 28.16 -6.51 7.69
CA PRO A 927 27.95 -6.09 9.08
C PRO A 927 26.92 -4.97 9.23
N VAL A 928 26.75 -4.13 8.20
CA VAL A 928 25.77 -3.03 8.22
C VAL A 928 24.36 -3.60 8.18
N ILE A 929 24.08 -4.49 7.22
CA ILE A 929 22.75 -5.09 7.08
C ILE A 929 22.44 -6.03 8.26
N GLU A 930 23.45 -6.71 8.83
CA GLU A 930 23.32 -7.52 10.04
C GLU A 930 22.99 -6.68 11.29
N ALA A 931 23.65 -5.52 11.45
CA ALA A 931 23.34 -4.58 12.53
C ALA A 931 21.90 -4.05 12.43
N LEU A 932 21.49 -3.64 11.23
CA LEU A 932 20.12 -3.18 10.98
C LEU A 932 19.09 -4.28 11.27
N ALA A 933 19.36 -5.52 10.88
CA ALA A 933 18.50 -6.67 11.19
C ALA A 933 18.42 -6.96 12.70
N CYS A 934 19.44 -6.61 13.48
CA CYS A 934 19.40 -6.67 14.95
C CYS A 934 18.67 -5.47 15.59
N GLY A 935 18.18 -4.51 14.81
CA GLY A 935 17.55 -3.30 15.32
C GLY A 935 18.54 -2.23 15.78
N THR A 936 19.80 -2.31 15.33
CA THR A 936 20.85 -1.36 15.66
C THR A 936 21.03 -0.38 14.49
N PRO A 937 20.69 0.92 14.67
CA PRO A 937 20.87 1.93 13.63
C PRO A 937 22.33 2.05 13.17
N ALA A 938 22.53 2.41 11.89
CA ALA A 938 23.86 2.51 11.31
C ALA A 938 24.30 3.98 11.09
N ILE A 939 25.57 4.29 11.31
CA ILE A 939 26.19 5.57 10.95
C ILE A 939 27.23 5.26 9.87
N VAL A 940 26.96 5.61 8.61
CA VAL A 940 27.73 5.11 7.46
C VAL A 940 28.13 6.24 6.51
N THR A 941 29.25 6.06 5.80
CA THR A 941 29.67 6.98 4.73
C THR A 941 28.59 7.10 3.65
N GLY A 942 28.14 8.32 3.36
CA GLY A 942 27.18 8.59 2.30
C GLY A 942 27.83 8.54 0.91
N GLY A 943 27.10 8.03 -0.09
CA GLY A 943 27.53 7.94 -1.48
C GLY A 943 28.20 6.62 -1.86
N GLY A 944 28.28 5.66 -0.92
CA GLY A 944 29.00 4.39 -1.07
C GLY A 944 28.10 3.18 -1.23
N ALA A 945 28.65 1.99 -0.97
CA ALA A 945 27.97 0.71 -1.20
C ALA A 945 26.77 0.44 -0.26
N THR A 946 26.69 1.12 0.89
CA THR A 946 25.57 0.98 1.84
C THR A 946 24.33 1.78 1.45
N ASP A 947 24.45 2.72 0.50
CA ASP A 947 23.33 3.56 0.05
C ASP A 947 22.19 2.76 -0.60
N ASP A 948 22.46 1.50 -0.96
CA ASP A 948 21.49 0.58 -1.54
C ASP A 948 20.45 0.08 -0.53
N PHE A 949 20.70 0.20 0.77
CA PHE A 949 19.75 -0.24 1.82
C PHE A 949 19.76 0.59 3.12
N CYS A 950 20.64 1.61 3.23
CA CYS A 950 20.63 2.58 4.33
C CYS A 950 19.75 3.79 4.00
N HIS A 951 18.73 4.05 4.83
CA HIS A 951 17.77 5.13 4.69
C HIS A 951 17.82 6.08 5.91
N ALA A 952 17.27 7.29 5.78
CA ALA A 952 17.33 8.30 6.84
C ALA A 952 16.64 7.84 8.15
N GLU A 953 15.71 6.91 8.02
CA GLU A 953 14.90 6.41 9.11
C GLU A 953 15.55 5.25 9.88
N ASN A 954 16.65 4.68 9.39
CA ASN A 954 17.39 3.60 10.06
C ASN A 954 18.89 3.85 10.15
N SER A 955 19.40 4.89 9.49
CA SER A 955 20.81 5.18 9.37
C SER A 955 21.07 6.68 9.31
N ILE A 956 22.26 7.10 9.74
CA ILE A 956 22.78 8.46 9.60
C ILE A 956 23.90 8.43 8.58
N ARG A 957 23.84 9.32 7.58
CA ARG A 957 24.85 9.40 6.52
C ARG A 957 25.92 10.42 6.90
N ILE A 958 27.18 9.99 6.85
CA ILE A 958 28.34 10.86 7.02
C ILE A 958 28.61 11.52 5.66
N PRO A 959 28.61 12.87 5.56
CA PRO A 959 29.08 13.57 4.38
C PRO A 959 30.46 13.07 3.96
N SER A 960 30.71 12.97 2.66
CA SER A 960 31.97 12.44 2.15
C SER A 960 32.35 13.07 0.82
N LYS A 961 33.66 13.07 0.53
CA LYS A 961 34.21 13.59 -0.72
C LYS A 961 34.64 12.46 -1.63
N LEU A 962 34.16 12.46 -2.87
CA LEU A 962 34.60 11.48 -3.87
C LEU A 962 36.01 11.79 -4.38
N HIS A 963 36.88 10.79 -4.32
CA HIS A 963 38.22 10.78 -4.90
C HIS A 963 38.25 9.72 -5.99
N SER A 964 38.34 10.14 -7.26
CA SER A 964 38.33 9.24 -8.42
C SER A 964 39.67 9.20 -9.13
N ASN A 965 40.03 8.04 -9.69
CA ASN A 965 41.27 7.85 -10.46
C ASN A 965 42.54 8.26 -9.70
N VAL A 966 42.58 7.97 -8.39
CA VAL A 966 43.74 8.24 -7.54
C VAL A 966 44.67 7.04 -7.58
N THR A 967 45.97 7.28 -7.73
CA THR A 967 46.96 6.19 -7.67
C THR A 967 47.24 5.82 -6.22
N LEU A 968 46.81 4.63 -5.80
CA LEU A 968 47.08 4.07 -4.47
C LEU A 968 48.03 2.88 -4.59
N ALA A 969 49.00 2.81 -3.66
CA ALA A 969 49.96 1.71 -3.60
C ALA A 969 49.24 0.35 -3.50
N GLY A 970 49.59 -0.58 -4.38
CA GLY A 970 48.96 -1.92 -4.44
C GLY A 970 47.60 -1.99 -5.14
N HIS A 971 46.95 -0.86 -5.44
CA HIS A 971 45.63 -0.82 -6.10
C HIS A 971 45.63 -0.12 -7.47
N GLY A 972 46.69 0.60 -7.83
CA GLY A 972 46.73 1.35 -9.09
C GLY A 972 45.71 2.50 -9.07
N LEU A 973 45.00 2.72 -10.18
CA LEU A 973 43.91 3.70 -10.27
C LEU A 973 42.71 3.24 -9.45
N ALA A 974 42.42 3.96 -8.37
CA ALA A 974 41.37 3.66 -7.41
C ALA A 974 40.36 4.82 -7.28
N THR A 975 39.12 4.48 -6.94
CA THR A 975 38.08 5.44 -6.58
C THR A 975 37.51 5.13 -5.20
N TYR A 976 37.47 6.11 -4.31
CA TYR A 976 37.02 5.99 -2.92
C TYR A 976 36.34 7.28 -2.43
N LEU A 977 35.71 7.22 -1.26
CA LEU A 977 35.09 8.35 -0.56
C LEU A 977 35.94 8.72 0.65
N GLU A 978 36.24 10.00 0.88
CA GLU A 978 36.83 10.44 2.15
C GLU A 978 35.70 10.98 3.04
N PRO A 979 35.31 10.26 4.12
CA PRO A 979 34.29 10.74 5.05
C PRO A 979 34.77 11.99 5.80
N GLU A 980 33.88 12.95 5.98
CA GLU A 980 34.20 14.20 6.68
C GLU A 980 34.28 13.97 8.20
N GLU A 981 35.51 13.94 8.73
CA GLU A 981 35.76 13.66 10.15
C GLU A 981 35.05 14.63 11.10
N GLY A 982 35.00 15.93 10.75
CA GLY A 982 34.28 16.95 11.54
C GLY A 982 32.78 16.66 11.63
N ALA A 983 32.15 16.28 10.52
CA ALA A 983 30.74 15.91 10.50
C ALA A 983 30.49 14.63 11.30
N LEU A 984 31.40 13.65 11.24
CA LEU A 984 31.31 12.45 12.07
C LEU A 984 31.36 12.79 13.57
N ILE A 985 32.24 13.71 13.99
CA ILE A 985 32.32 14.18 15.38
C ILE A 985 30.96 14.75 15.83
N ASP A 986 30.33 15.59 15.00
CA ASP A 986 29.05 16.21 15.33
C ASP A 986 27.91 15.19 15.37
N ILE A 987 27.89 14.22 14.45
CA ILE A 987 26.93 13.12 14.44
C ILE A 987 27.05 12.28 15.72
N LEU A 988 28.28 11.87 16.07
CA LEU A 988 28.53 11.08 17.28
C LEU A 988 28.11 11.85 18.54
N ARG A 989 28.39 13.15 18.60
CA ARG A 989 27.97 14.01 19.72
C ARG A 989 26.45 14.10 19.82
N ALA A 990 25.76 14.30 18.69
CA ALA A 990 24.31 14.34 18.65
C ALA A 990 23.70 13.02 19.14
N CYS A 991 24.22 11.88 18.68
CA CYS A 991 23.75 10.54 19.07
C CYS A 991 23.89 10.23 20.57
N ILE A 992 24.83 10.89 21.26
CA ILE A 992 25.00 10.75 22.72
C ILE A 992 24.04 11.66 23.48
N GLN A 993 23.76 12.85 22.96
CA GLN A 993 22.89 13.83 23.60
C GLN A 993 21.42 13.45 23.46
N ASP A 994 21.02 12.99 22.28
CA ASP A 994 19.67 12.56 21.96
C ASP A 994 19.72 11.36 21.01
N SER A 995 18.79 10.41 21.19
CA SER A 995 18.72 9.23 20.34
C SER A 995 17.80 9.51 19.15
N PRO A 996 18.31 9.74 17.91
CA PRO A 996 17.49 10.01 16.73
C PRO A 996 16.53 8.88 16.34
N PHE A 997 16.69 7.67 16.90
CA PHE A 997 15.85 6.52 16.59
C PHE A 997 15.23 5.93 17.85
N ASP A 998 13.89 5.94 17.93
CA ASP A 998 13.18 5.28 19.01
C ASP A 998 13.17 3.74 18.85
N ARG A 999 12.74 3.03 19.90
CA ARG A 999 12.72 1.56 19.91
C ARG A 999 11.75 0.96 18.89
N GLN A 1000 10.60 1.58 18.67
CA GLN A 1000 9.60 1.07 17.73
C GLN A 1000 10.11 1.21 16.30
N GLN A 1001 10.75 2.34 15.99
CA GLN A 1001 11.42 2.60 14.72
C GLN A 1001 12.51 1.57 14.45
N ARG A 1002 13.40 1.31 15.43
CA ARG A 1002 14.45 0.28 15.34
C ARG A 1002 13.92 -1.11 15.03
N LEU A 1003 12.88 -1.55 15.75
CA LEU A 1003 12.26 -2.87 15.55
C LEU A 1003 11.56 -2.98 14.19
N TYR A 1004 10.89 -1.91 13.76
CA TYR A 1004 10.24 -1.85 12.46
C TYR A 1004 11.24 -1.99 11.30
N PHE A 1005 12.39 -1.30 11.37
CA PHE A 1005 13.41 -1.40 10.33
C PHE A 1005 14.18 -2.73 10.35
N SER A 1006 14.35 -3.32 11.54
CA SER A 1006 14.85 -4.69 11.66
C SER A 1006 13.97 -5.69 10.91
N ASP A 1007 12.65 -5.64 11.11
CA ASP A 1007 11.69 -6.47 10.37
C ASP A 1007 11.70 -6.18 8.86
N LEU A 1008 11.83 -4.91 8.48
CA LEU A 1008 11.94 -4.52 7.06
C LEU A 1008 13.16 -5.13 6.38
N VAL A 1009 14.33 -5.06 7.02
CA VAL A 1009 15.56 -5.65 6.49
C VAL A 1009 15.44 -7.17 6.40
N ALA A 1010 14.88 -7.82 7.44
CA ALA A 1010 14.65 -9.26 7.45
C ALA A 1010 13.70 -9.75 6.34
N THR A 1011 12.69 -8.95 6.00
CA THR A 1011 11.67 -9.28 4.99
C THR A 1011 12.08 -8.93 3.56
N GLN A 1012 12.82 -7.84 3.34
CA GLN A 1012 13.26 -7.42 2.00
C GLN A 1012 14.50 -8.17 1.50
N PHE A 1013 15.40 -8.52 2.40
CA PHE A 1013 16.68 -9.12 2.04
C PHE A 1013 16.85 -10.56 2.56
N PRO A 1014 15.84 -11.47 2.55
CA PRO A 1014 16.07 -12.83 3.01
C PRO A 1014 17.00 -13.58 2.04
N TRP A 1015 17.96 -14.35 2.56
CA TRP A 1015 18.87 -15.15 1.72
C TRP A 1015 18.14 -16.07 0.73
N SER A 1016 16.94 -16.55 1.06
CA SER A 1016 16.08 -17.33 0.16
C SER A 1016 15.64 -16.54 -1.07
N GLY A 1017 15.18 -15.31 -0.88
CA GLY A 1017 14.74 -14.41 -1.96
C GLY A 1017 15.92 -13.96 -2.82
N ILE A 1018 17.01 -13.52 -2.19
CA ILE A 1018 18.25 -13.12 -2.89
C ILE A 1018 18.80 -14.25 -3.75
N SER A 1019 18.87 -15.46 -3.21
CA SER A 1019 19.38 -16.62 -3.94
C SER A 1019 18.42 -17.07 -5.03
N ALA A 1020 17.11 -16.90 -4.84
CA ALA A 1020 16.13 -17.13 -5.91
C ALA A 1020 16.35 -16.18 -7.10
N THR A 1021 16.60 -14.89 -6.87
CA THR A 1021 16.94 -13.92 -7.93
C THR A 1021 18.17 -14.38 -8.73
N LEU A 1022 19.22 -14.85 -8.04
CA LEU A 1022 20.41 -15.41 -8.69
C LEU A 1022 20.11 -16.67 -9.52
N ALA A 1023 19.27 -17.57 -9.01
CA ALA A 1023 18.85 -18.75 -9.77
C ALA A 1023 18.04 -18.38 -11.03
N HIS A 1024 17.19 -17.35 -10.96
CA HIS A 1024 16.45 -16.86 -12.13
C HIS A 1024 17.41 -16.31 -13.22
N LEU A 1025 18.45 -15.58 -12.80
CA LEU A 1025 19.50 -15.13 -13.72
C LEU A 1025 20.21 -16.29 -14.43
N LEU A 1026 20.29 -17.47 -13.82
CA LEU A 1026 20.93 -18.64 -14.42
C LEU A 1026 19.98 -19.52 -15.26
N THR A 1027 18.66 -19.48 -15.02
CA THR A 1027 17.69 -20.45 -15.61
C THR A 1027 16.94 -19.97 -16.87
N ARG A 1028 16.94 -18.67 -17.23
CA ARG A 1028 16.08 -18.09 -18.30
C ARG A 1028 14.57 -18.34 -18.12
N ARG A 1029 14.10 -18.65 -16.92
CA ARG A 1029 12.70 -18.36 -16.55
C ARG A 1029 12.65 -16.84 -16.38
N GLY A 1030 11.93 -16.15 -17.29
CA GLY A 1030 12.07 -14.72 -17.55
C GLY A 1030 12.17 -13.82 -16.32
N LEU A 1031 12.98 -12.76 -16.42
CA LEU A 1031 12.81 -11.56 -15.61
C LEU A 1031 11.45 -10.96 -15.99
N LEU A 1032 10.42 -11.35 -15.24
CA LEU A 1032 9.07 -10.79 -15.21
C LEU A 1032 8.88 -10.07 -13.88
#